data_AF-A0A6L6J6N5-F1
#
_entry.id   AF-A0A6L6J6N5-F1
#
_cell.length_a   1.000
_cell.length_b   1.000
_cell.length_c   1.000
_cell.angle_alpha   90.00
_cell.angle_beta   90.00
_cell.angle_gamma   90.00
#
_symmetry.space_group_name_H-M   'P 1'
#
loop_
_entity.id
_entity.type
_entity.pdbx_description
1 polymer ?
#
loop_
_entity_poly.entity_id
_entity_poly.type
_entity_poly.pdbx_seq_one_letter_code
_entity_poly.pdbx_strand_id
1 'polypeptide(L)'
;MASPIQIVLNPENFEEAREAGGGGGRKDFFANRDRDFGAHKAALMSQLDTISDVLSAQSQGPIGYVKVILKREAWAKSHRPVGALFRNDRAPVVGGGDLGVMIVEGHPSALAKVKAEIGKAETLTRMKFDESKGKEVPNPSAQKSETGAIERIELYGASDKRRFSVEEAVAWLSNPMTGSGYEVELFDVVPPRSEWDRLDDSHRRLVESFVNGFNRLGYSMSVERLPVGRNKLPMLAVRLDQAGDGAILRLTGTPTKERRDLAPFDPDVQRHGRLLDFLDKHPLVKRIELPGIVVRSARPSVPVRVRPDNATMPVRDSRRSHPKLGIIDGGLSPALADWVIDRWDVLADEDMDLSHGTFIGGLAVVGSSLNGAATCPEADGTELVDLAIFPNERKAGAFASYYSGGLPHFFDEMDAAVADARARHGVRVFNMSLNILQPAAPDRYSPHAVRLDRLAEENNAVVFVSAGNIQPQDLRAEWPSDTAAALANLALARNDGLLTPAESARNVAVAAVNPPDHAGCLPFAPTRFSRRGPGLRSGVKPDLAHVGGSGTLHPTLGHGLFSILPDGTVTDGCGTSYASPLVAKTAAALDHAIEGEVSRETLIGLLVHHAEIPEPLRAKELGAVTRHLVGFGKPPSADLILETGDHSITLVFASRIQHGQQINFRFPWPASLVGPGGKWTCTGFAPVT
;
A
#
# COMPACT_ATOMS: atom_id res chain seq x y z
N MET A 1 -5.43 33.17 -0.07
CA MET A 1 -4.25 33.51 0.77
C MET A 1 -3.74 32.19 1.30
N ALA A 2 -2.59 31.70 0.80
CA ALA A 2 -2.04 30.42 1.24
C ALA A 2 -1.81 30.43 2.76
N SER A 3 -2.24 29.36 3.44
CA SER A 3 -2.05 29.20 4.87
C SER A 3 -0.88 28.24 5.11
N PRO A 4 0.16 28.63 5.87
CA PRO A 4 1.28 27.74 6.13
C PRO A 4 0.87 26.53 6.99
N ILE A 5 1.59 25.42 6.87
CA ILE A 5 1.49 24.30 7.80
C ILE A 5 1.64 24.80 9.25
N GLN A 6 0.78 24.33 10.14
CA GLN A 6 0.90 24.64 11.57
C GLN A 6 1.63 23.52 12.29
N ILE A 7 2.83 23.83 12.76
CA ILE A 7 3.61 22.94 13.63
C ILE A 7 3.14 23.14 15.07
N VAL A 8 2.74 22.07 15.71
CA VAL A 8 2.36 22.10 17.13
C VAL A 8 3.62 21.95 17.97
N LEU A 9 4.10 23.06 18.54
CA LEU A 9 5.38 23.13 19.25
C LEU A 9 5.38 22.43 20.62
N ASN A 10 4.21 22.27 21.25
CA ASN A 10 4.05 21.59 22.54
C ASN A 10 3.12 20.36 22.41
N PRO A 11 3.52 19.33 21.65
CA PRO A 11 2.66 18.17 21.42
C PRO A 11 2.45 17.37 22.73
N GLU A 12 3.37 17.46 23.68
CA GLU A 12 3.28 16.85 25.02
C GLU A 12 2.05 17.32 25.81
N ASN A 13 1.56 18.56 25.57
CA ASN A 13 0.33 19.06 26.20
C ASN A 13 -0.94 18.36 25.69
N PHE A 14 -0.83 17.59 24.61
CA PHE A 14 -1.91 16.78 24.06
C PHE A 14 -1.75 15.31 24.41
N GLU A 15 -0.68 14.94 25.13
CA GLU A 15 -0.50 13.59 25.65
C GLU A 15 -1.38 13.39 26.88
N GLU A 16 -2.25 12.41 26.80
CA GLU A 16 -3.10 12.01 27.91
C GLU A 16 -3.03 10.50 28.11
N ALA A 17 -3.26 10.08 29.36
CA ALA A 17 -3.54 8.70 29.63
C ALA A 17 -4.78 8.31 28.83
N ARG A 18 -4.71 7.19 28.10
CA ARG A 18 -5.83 6.73 27.28
C ARG A 18 -7.09 6.56 28.15
N GLU A 19 -8.08 7.44 27.97
CA GLU A 19 -9.34 7.35 28.72
C GLU A 19 -10.05 6.03 28.40
N ALA A 20 -10.33 5.24 29.43
CA ALA A 20 -11.21 4.09 29.35
C ALA A 20 -12.68 4.53 29.57
N GLY A 21 -13.30 5.22 28.62
CA GLY A 21 -14.72 5.62 28.67
C GLY A 21 -15.29 5.78 27.26
N GLY A 22 -16.22 4.97 26.76
CA GLY A 22 -17.65 4.97 27.10
C GLY A 22 -18.42 4.67 25.80
N GLY A 23 -18.78 3.41 25.55
CA GLY A 23 -19.51 3.01 24.35
C GLY A 23 -20.87 3.74 24.24
N GLY A 24 -21.26 4.12 23.02
CA GLY A 24 -22.54 4.80 22.78
C GLY A 24 -23.72 4.10 23.47
N GLY A 25 -24.62 4.88 24.06
CA GLY A 25 -25.76 4.37 24.81
C GLY A 25 -26.66 3.43 24.00
N ARG A 26 -27.34 2.51 24.69
CA ARG A 26 -28.26 1.54 24.10
C ARG A 26 -29.48 2.27 23.51
N LYS A 27 -29.73 2.11 22.22
CA LYS A 27 -30.87 2.72 21.49
C LYS A 27 -32.01 1.72 21.35
N ASP A 28 -33.26 2.14 21.62
CA ASP A 28 -34.46 1.35 21.34
C ASP A 28 -34.96 1.69 19.94
N PHE A 29 -34.69 0.81 18.97
CA PHE A 29 -35.07 1.00 17.57
C PHE A 29 -36.58 0.82 17.33
N PHE A 30 -37.33 0.32 18.32
CA PHE A 30 -38.77 0.08 18.24
C PHE A 30 -39.53 0.74 19.39
N ALA A 31 -39.00 1.84 19.94
CA ALA A 31 -39.69 2.61 20.98
C ALA A 31 -41.15 2.89 20.60
N ASN A 32 -42.08 2.58 21.52
CA ASN A 32 -43.53 2.70 21.37
C ASN A 32 -44.15 1.86 20.23
N ARG A 33 -43.39 0.93 19.64
CA ARG A 33 -43.83 0.01 18.60
C ARG A 33 -43.70 -1.43 19.09
N ASP A 34 -44.21 -1.69 20.29
CA ASP A 34 -44.02 -2.94 21.02
C ASP A 34 -44.58 -4.16 20.26
N ARG A 35 -45.70 -3.98 19.54
CA ARG A 35 -46.26 -5.02 18.67
C ARG A 35 -45.33 -5.36 17.50
N ASP A 36 -44.77 -4.33 16.85
CA ASP A 36 -43.84 -4.50 15.74
C ASP A 36 -42.52 -5.11 16.21
N PHE A 37 -42.03 -4.72 17.39
CA PHE A 37 -40.87 -5.33 18.01
C PHE A 37 -41.12 -6.79 18.36
N GLY A 38 -42.30 -7.12 18.90
CA GLY A 38 -42.71 -8.50 19.17
C GLY A 38 -42.71 -9.36 17.90
N ALA A 39 -43.28 -8.83 16.80
CA ALA A 39 -43.28 -9.51 15.51
C ALA A 39 -41.86 -9.63 14.91
N HIS A 40 -41.06 -8.57 14.99
CA HIS A 40 -39.67 -8.54 14.53
C HIS A 40 -38.78 -9.52 15.30
N LYS A 41 -38.88 -9.52 16.62
CA LYS A 41 -38.21 -10.46 17.52
C LYS A 41 -38.57 -11.90 17.15
N ALA A 42 -39.86 -12.20 16.97
CA ALA A 42 -40.30 -13.52 16.54
C ALA A 42 -39.76 -13.89 15.15
N ALA A 43 -39.72 -12.94 14.21
CA ALA A 43 -39.16 -13.14 12.88
C ALA A 43 -37.65 -13.42 12.92
N LEU A 44 -36.85 -12.67 13.70
CA LEU A 44 -35.42 -12.93 13.87
C LEU A 44 -35.17 -14.29 14.55
N MET A 45 -35.98 -14.65 15.55
CA MET A 45 -35.89 -15.97 16.20
C MET A 45 -36.23 -17.10 15.22
N SER A 46 -37.25 -16.92 14.37
CA SER A 46 -37.64 -17.86 13.32
C SER A 46 -36.58 -17.97 12.22
N GLN A 47 -35.95 -16.86 11.83
CA GLN A 47 -34.80 -16.83 10.93
C GLN A 47 -33.64 -17.63 11.51
N LEU A 48 -33.32 -17.44 12.80
CA LEU A 48 -32.28 -18.23 13.48
C LEU A 48 -32.62 -19.71 13.58
N ASP A 49 -33.89 -20.08 13.80
CA ASP A 49 -34.34 -21.48 13.77
C ASP A 49 -34.17 -22.07 12.38
N THR A 50 -34.67 -21.39 11.35
CA THR A 50 -34.55 -21.81 9.95
C THR A 50 -33.09 -22.00 9.56
N ILE A 51 -32.23 -21.05 9.92
CA ILE A 51 -30.78 -21.15 9.69
C ILE A 51 -30.21 -22.33 10.49
N SER A 52 -30.58 -22.51 11.76
CA SER A 52 -30.09 -23.61 12.59
C SER A 52 -30.51 -24.98 12.06
N ASP A 53 -31.73 -25.11 11.53
CA ASP A 53 -32.23 -26.34 10.90
C ASP A 53 -31.45 -26.64 9.62
N VAL A 54 -31.23 -25.64 8.77
CA VAL A 54 -30.39 -25.76 7.56
C VAL A 54 -28.97 -26.17 7.93
N LEU A 55 -28.37 -25.51 8.95
CA LEU A 55 -27.02 -25.83 9.41
C LEU A 55 -26.93 -27.20 10.10
N SER A 56 -28.02 -27.72 10.67
CA SER A 56 -28.05 -29.05 11.28
C SER A 56 -28.24 -30.16 10.24
N ALA A 57 -28.99 -29.88 9.18
CA ALA A 57 -29.25 -30.80 8.08
C ALA A 57 -28.12 -30.84 7.03
N GLN A 58 -27.23 -29.83 7.02
CA GLN A 58 -26.16 -29.78 6.05
C GLN A 58 -25.13 -30.92 6.23
N SER A 59 -24.72 -31.52 5.12
CA SER A 59 -23.79 -32.65 5.12
C SER A 59 -22.33 -32.27 5.46
N GLN A 60 -22.00 -30.98 5.41
CA GLN A 60 -20.67 -30.42 5.59
C GLN A 60 -20.30 -30.20 7.07
N GLY A 61 -21.17 -30.60 8.00
CA GLY A 61 -21.01 -30.34 9.42
C GLY A 61 -21.71 -29.05 9.86
N PRO A 62 -21.81 -28.77 11.16
CA PRO A 62 -22.77 -27.82 11.70
C PRO A 62 -22.35 -26.34 11.59
N ILE A 63 -21.24 -26.03 10.93
CA ILE A 63 -20.73 -24.66 10.79
C ILE A 63 -21.29 -24.03 9.51
N GLY A 64 -21.69 -22.77 9.61
CA GLY A 64 -21.94 -21.93 8.44
C GLY A 64 -21.82 -20.45 8.78
N TYR A 65 -21.99 -19.60 7.78
CA TYR A 65 -21.79 -18.16 7.95
C TYR A 65 -23.10 -17.42 7.76
N VAL A 66 -23.33 -16.41 8.60
CA VAL A 66 -24.61 -15.74 8.70
C VAL A 66 -24.41 -14.25 8.49
N LYS A 67 -25.20 -13.67 7.59
CA LYS A 67 -25.26 -12.23 7.38
C LYS A 67 -26.20 -11.63 8.42
N VAL A 68 -25.64 -10.76 9.24
CA VAL A 68 -26.37 -9.91 10.16
C VAL A 68 -26.48 -8.55 9.49
N ILE A 69 -27.64 -8.28 8.93
CA ILE A 69 -27.91 -7.03 8.21
C ILE A 69 -28.47 -6.04 9.21
N LEU A 70 -27.73 -4.95 9.43
CA LEU A 70 -28.14 -3.89 10.34
C LEU A 70 -29.04 -2.90 9.62
N LYS A 71 -30.03 -2.39 10.36
CA LYS A 71 -30.85 -1.27 9.90
C LYS A 71 -29.94 -0.10 9.56
N ARG A 72 -30.32 0.69 8.55
CA ARG A 72 -29.60 1.92 8.17
C ARG A 72 -29.29 2.85 9.35
N GLU A 73 -30.26 2.97 10.26
CA GLU A 73 -30.12 3.78 11.47
C GLU A 73 -29.21 3.18 12.58
N ALA A 74 -28.65 1.99 12.34
CA ALA A 74 -27.81 1.22 13.26
C ALA A 74 -26.39 0.93 12.73
N TRP A 75 -25.95 1.60 11.65
CA TRP A 75 -24.63 1.36 11.03
C TRP A 75 -23.42 1.83 11.85
N ALA A 76 -23.62 2.68 12.86
CA ALA A 76 -22.54 3.13 13.73
C ALA A 76 -21.88 1.97 14.47
N LYS A 77 -20.55 2.02 14.66
CA LYS A 77 -19.77 0.94 15.32
C LYS A 77 -20.29 0.62 16.73
N SER A 78 -20.86 1.60 17.45
CA SER A 78 -21.44 1.45 18.78
C SER A 78 -22.77 0.67 18.82
N HIS A 79 -23.45 0.51 17.68
CA HIS A 79 -24.72 -0.23 17.59
C HIS A 79 -24.53 -1.65 17.05
N ARG A 80 -23.29 -2.07 16.77
CA ARG A 80 -23.00 -3.42 16.33
C ARG A 80 -23.43 -4.41 17.42
N PRO A 81 -24.18 -5.46 17.08
CA PRO A 81 -24.76 -6.39 18.06
C PRO A 81 -23.73 -7.40 18.59
N VAL A 82 -22.56 -6.94 19.03
CA VAL A 82 -21.43 -7.79 19.46
C VAL A 82 -21.26 -7.85 20.98
N GLY A 83 -22.02 -7.04 21.72
CA GLY A 83 -21.94 -6.98 23.18
C GLY A 83 -22.80 -8.03 23.88
N ALA A 84 -24.04 -8.20 23.44
CA ALA A 84 -25.01 -9.13 24.01
C ALA A 84 -25.36 -10.30 23.08
N LEU A 85 -25.42 -10.09 21.76
CA LEU A 85 -25.88 -11.09 20.79
C LEU A 85 -24.74 -11.88 20.13
N PHE A 86 -23.88 -11.26 19.35
CA PHE A 86 -22.80 -11.89 18.57
C PHE A 86 -21.43 -11.66 19.21
N ARG A 87 -21.28 -12.11 20.44
CA ARG A 87 -20.00 -12.07 21.16
C ARG A 87 -19.02 -13.09 20.59
N ASN A 88 -17.72 -12.81 20.73
CA ASN A 88 -16.65 -13.70 20.25
C ASN A 88 -16.70 -15.11 20.85
N ASP A 89 -17.18 -15.28 22.08
CA ASP A 89 -17.35 -16.57 22.77
C ASP A 89 -18.61 -17.35 22.34
N ARG A 90 -19.41 -16.78 21.42
CA ARG A 90 -20.68 -17.37 20.97
C ARG A 90 -20.76 -17.48 19.45
N ALA A 91 -20.71 -16.35 18.76
CA ALA A 91 -20.88 -16.24 17.31
C ALA A 91 -19.97 -15.09 16.84
N PRO A 92 -18.66 -15.35 16.66
CA PRO A 92 -17.67 -14.32 16.38
C PRO A 92 -17.92 -13.66 15.01
N VAL A 93 -17.55 -12.39 14.91
CA VAL A 93 -17.57 -11.65 13.65
C VAL A 93 -16.33 -12.04 12.84
N VAL A 94 -16.53 -12.68 11.69
CA VAL A 94 -15.46 -13.19 10.82
C VAL A 94 -15.24 -12.32 9.58
N GLY A 95 -16.10 -11.33 9.35
CA GLY A 95 -15.96 -10.42 8.23
C GLY A 95 -17.05 -9.34 8.17
N GLY A 96 -16.93 -8.48 7.15
CA GLY A 96 -17.95 -7.51 6.77
C GLY A 96 -18.27 -7.64 5.29
N GLY A 97 -19.52 -7.35 4.93
CA GLY A 97 -19.96 -7.21 3.54
C GLY A 97 -20.05 -5.74 3.15
N ASP A 98 -21.13 -5.39 2.44
CA ASP A 98 -21.51 -4.00 2.19
C ASP A 98 -21.77 -3.22 3.49
N LEU A 99 -21.88 -1.89 3.40
CA LEU A 99 -22.08 -1.01 4.56
C LEU A 99 -23.30 -1.44 5.39
N GLY A 100 -23.07 -1.79 6.66
CA GLY A 100 -24.12 -2.29 7.57
C GLY A 100 -24.33 -3.79 7.58
N VAL A 101 -23.55 -4.57 6.82
CA VAL A 101 -23.59 -6.04 6.84
C VAL A 101 -22.41 -6.59 7.61
N MET A 102 -22.69 -7.36 8.64
CA MET A 102 -21.70 -8.11 9.39
C MET A 102 -21.84 -9.60 9.07
N ILE A 103 -20.71 -10.30 8.95
CA ILE A 103 -20.72 -11.75 8.76
C ILE A 103 -20.20 -12.39 10.04
N VAL A 104 -20.99 -13.29 10.59
CA VAL A 104 -20.67 -14.04 11.80
C VAL A 104 -20.58 -15.53 11.49
N GLU A 105 -19.74 -16.23 12.23
CA GLU A 105 -19.74 -17.68 12.24
C GLU A 105 -20.94 -18.19 13.05
N GLY A 106 -21.68 -19.11 12.46
CA GLY A 106 -22.89 -19.70 13.00
C GLY A 106 -22.73 -21.20 13.21
N HIS A 107 -23.18 -21.66 14.37
CA HIS A 107 -23.35 -23.07 14.73
C HIS A 107 -24.72 -23.24 15.39
N PRO A 108 -25.50 -24.31 15.17
CA PRO A 108 -26.83 -24.48 15.75
C PRO A 108 -26.90 -24.19 17.26
N SER A 109 -25.94 -24.70 18.05
CA SER A 109 -25.90 -24.42 19.49
C SER A 109 -25.53 -22.96 19.82
N ALA A 110 -24.71 -22.31 18.98
CA ALA A 110 -24.36 -20.89 19.13
C ALA A 110 -25.54 -20.00 18.75
N LEU A 111 -26.20 -20.27 17.62
CA LEU A 111 -27.38 -19.56 17.16
C LEU A 111 -28.57 -19.77 18.11
N ALA A 112 -28.71 -20.95 18.73
CA ALA A 112 -29.67 -21.17 19.81
C ALA A 112 -29.37 -20.30 21.04
N LYS A 113 -28.09 -20.10 21.40
CA LYS A 113 -27.70 -19.13 22.45
C LYS A 113 -28.00 -17.69 22.04
N VAL A 114 -27.75 -17.31 20.78
CA VAL A 114 -28.12 -15.97 20.26
C VAL A 114 -29.63 -15.79 20.32
N LYS A 115 -30.41 -16.78 19.86
CA LYS A 115 -31.87 -16.82 19.95
C LYS A 115 -32.36 -16.70 21.38
N ALA A 116 -31.72 -17.38 22.34
CA ALA A 116 -32.06 -17.26 23.74
C ALA A 116 -31.81 -15.84 24.28
N GLU A 117 -30.73 -15.17 23.87
CA GLU A 117 -30.51 -13.75 24.21
C GLU A 117 -31.53 -12.81 23.55
N ILE A 118 -31.87 -13.04 22.27
CA ILE A 118 -32.97 -12.32 21.61
C ILE A 118 -34.28 -12.57 22.39
N GLY A 119 -34.51 -13.80 22.84
CA GLY A 119 -35.65 -14.20 23.68
C GLY A 119 -35.75 -13.42 24.99
N LYS A 120 -34.61 -13.06 25.60
CA LYS A 120 -34.53 -12.24 26.82
C LYS A 120 -34.83 -10.76 26.59
N ALA A 121 -34.81 -10.28 25.33
CA ALA A 121 -35.16 -8.90 25.02
C ALA A 121 -36.61 -8.62 25.44
N GLU A 122 -36.82 -7.60 26.27
CA GLU A 122 -38.15 -7.19 26.71
C GLU A 122 -39.00 -6.69 25.54
N THR A 123 -40.25 -7.13 25.44
CA THR A 123 -41.14 -6.76 24.34
C THR A 123 -41.70 -5.35 24.50
N LEU A 124 -41.99 -4.96 25.74
CA LEU A 124 -42.55 -3.65 26.06
C LEU A 124 -41.45 -2.58 26.06
N THR A 125 -41.81 -1.37 25.65
CA THR A 125 -40.94 -0.21 25.81
C THR A 125 -40.77 0.09 27.29
N ARG A 126 -39.55 -0.09 27.79
CA ARG A 126 -39.18 0.32 29.14
C ARG A 126 -38.83 1.78 29.12
N MET A 127 -39.59 2.56 29.88
CA MET A 127 -39.29 3.95 30.11
C MET A 127 -38.42 4.09 31.35
N LYS A 128 -37.47 5.01 31.30
CA LYS A 128 -36.73 5.48 32.46
C LYS A 128 -36.88 7.00 32.50
N PHE A 129 -37.16 7.55 33.66
CA PHE A 129 -37.12 8.99 33.84
C PHE A 129 -35.67 9.47 33.67
N ASP A 130 -35.44 10.30 32.66
CA ASP A 130 -34.15 10.96 32.45
C ASP A 130 -34.23 12.32 33.14
N GLU A 131 -33.63 12.40 34.34
CA GLU A 131 -33.58 13.62 35.16
C GLU A 131 -33.02 14.82 34.38
N SER A 132 -32.08 14.57 33.46
CA SER A 132 -31.48 15.64 32.64
C SER A 132 -32.42 16.18 31.56
N LYS A 133 -33.38 15.38 31.11
CA LYS A 133 -34.35 15.76 30.06
C LYS A 133 -35.74 16.05 30.61
N GLY A 134 -35.95 15.90 31.92
CA GLY A 134 -37.24 16.10 32.59
C GLY A 134 -38.38 15.27 32.01
N LYS A 135 -38.06 14.15 31.34
CA LYS A 135 -39.03 13.33 30.63
C LYS A 135 -38.65 11.87 30.69
N GLU A 136 -39.66 11.03 30.55
CA GLU A 136 -39.44 9.61 30.34
C GLU A 136 -38.82 9.36 28.96
N VAL A 137 -37.74 8.58 28.92
CA VAL A 137 -37.06 8.14 27.70
C VAL A 137 -37.01 6.62 27.61
N PRO A 138 -37.05 6.05 26.39
CA PRO A 138 -36.83 4.62 26.21
C PRO A 138 -35.45 4.20 26.73
N ASN A 139 -35.42 3.18 27.59
CA ASN A 139 -34.22 2.63 28.21
C ASN A 139 -34.17 1.11 28.01
N PRO A 140 -33.76 0.66 26.81
CA PRO A 140 -33.74 -0.75 26.47
C PRO A 140 -32.59 -1.48 27.18
N SER A 141 -32.78 -2.78 27.41
CA SER A 141 -31.66 -3.69 27.70
C SER A 141 -30.68 -3.77 26.52
N ALA A 142 -29.50 -4.36 26.76
CA ALA A 142 -28.56 -4.63 25.67
C ALA A 142 -29.20 -5.55 24.62
N GLN A 143 -29.92 -6.57 25.08
CA GLN A 143 -30.64 -7.51 24.24
C GLN A 143 -31.68 -6.80 23.37
N LYS A 144 -32.50 -5.91 23.93
CA LYS A 144 -33.51 -5.16 23.14
C LYS A 144 -32.86 -4.22 22.13
N SER A 145 -31.81 -3.50 22.53
CA SER A 145 -31.11 -2.57 21.65
C SER A 145 -30.45 -3.28 20.47
N GLU A 146 -29.68 -4.33 20.74
CA GLU A 146 -28.99 -5.10 19.70
C GLU A 146 -29.97 -5.89 18.81
N THR A 147 -31.05 -6.45 19.38
CA THR A 147 -32.12 -7.11 18.59
C THR A 147 -32.79 -6.10 17.66
N GLY A 148 -33.03 -4.88 18.14
CA GLY A 148 -33.65 -3.81 17.36
C GLY A 148 -32.76 -3.24 16.25
N ALA A 149 -31.44 -3.29 16.43
CA ALA A 149 -30.44 -2.84 15.46
C ALA A 149 -30.41 -3.70 14.19
N ILE A 150 -30.78 -4.97 14.32
CA ILE A 150 -30.77 -5.95 13.23
C ILE A 150 -32.04 -5.77 12.40
N GLU A 151 -31.87 -5.64 11.08
CA GLU A 151 -32.96 -5.62 10.11
C GLU A 151 -33.41 -7.03 9.77
N ARG A 152 -32.46 -7.92 9.47
CA ARG A 152 -32.71 -9.35 9.26
C ARG A 152 -31.43 -10.16 9.43
N ILE A 153 -31.61 -11.45 9.66
CA ILE A 153 -30.55 -12.43 9.72
C ILE A 153 -30.81 -13.44 8.60
N GLU A 154 -29.83 -13.65 7.75
CA GLU A 154 -29.96 -14.59 6.63
C GLU A 154 -28.66 -15.40 6.47
N LEU A 155 -28.79 -16.64 6.01
CA LEU A 155 -27.64 -17.49 5.75
C LEU A 155 -26.82 -16.89 4.58
N TYR A 156 -25.50 -16.92 4.71
CA TYR A 156 -24.59 -16.54 3.63
C TYR A 156 -24.67 -17.60 2.51
N GLY A 157 -25.25 -17.22 1.37
CA GLY A 157 -25.68 -18.16 0.33
C GLY A 157 -24.91 -18.05 -0.98
N ALA A 158 -25.29 -18.85 -1.97
CA ALA A 158 -24.67 -18.89 -3.29
C ALA A 158 -24.62 -17.51 -3.99
N SER A 159 -25.71 -16.74 -3.89
CA SER A 159 -25.81 -15.39 -4.47
C SER A 159 -24.85 -14.38 -3.84
N ASP A 160 -24.30 -14.67 -2.65
CA ASP A 160 -23.30 -13.82 -1.99
C ASP A 160 -21.87 -14.15 -2.44
N LYS A 161 -21.66 -15.36 -2.99
CA LYS A 161 -20.34 -15.89 -3.31
C LYS A 161 -19.87 -15.49 -4.70
N ARG A 162 -20.76 -15.37 -5.69
CA ARG A 162 -20.38 -14.99 -7.07
C ARG A 162 -21.43 -14.13 -7.76
N ARG A 163 -20.98 -13.38 -8.78
CA ARG A 163 -21.83 -12.45 -9.57
C ARG A 163 -21.76 -12.68 -11.09
N PHE A 164 -21.31 -13.86 -11.52
CA PHE A 164 -21.17 -14.25 -12.93
C PHE A 164 -21.87 -15.59 -13.19
N SER A 165 -22.30 -15.87 -14.42
CA SER A 165 -22.88 -17.17 -14.83
C SER A 165 -21.80 -18.23 -15.13
N VAL A 166 -22.21 -19.49 -15.29
CA VAL A 166 -21.25 -20.57 -15.64
C VAL A 166 -20.70 -20.34 -17.05
N GLU A 167 -21.54 -19.90 -17.97
CA GLU A 167 -21.19 -19.62 -19.35
C GLU A 167 -20.23 -18.42 -19.46
N GLU A 168 -20.50 -17.35 -18.71
CA GLU A 168 -19.61 -16.19 -18.59
C GLU A 168 -18.26 -16.60 -18.01
N ALA A 169 -18.26 -17.43 -16.97
CA ALA A 169 -17.06 -17.96 -16.37
C ALA A 169 -16.22 -18.77 -17.35
N VAL A 170 -16.82 -19.71 -18.08
CA VAL A 170 -16.09 -20.56 -19.03
C VAL A 170 -15.54 -19.72 -20.16
N ALA A 171 -16.34 -18.80 -20.73
CA ALA A 171 -15.87 -17.90 -21.78
C ALA A 171 -14.71 -17.02 -21.29
N TRP A 172 -14.79 -16.51 -20.07
CA TRP A 172 -13.76 -15.69 -19.45
C TRP A 172 -12.48 -16.50 -19.15
N LEU A 173 -12.61 -17.68 -18.54
CA LEU A 173 -11.50 -18.58 -18.19
C LEU A 173 -10.87 -19.26 -19.42
N SER A 174 -11.59 -19.36 -20.53
CA SER A 174 -11.03 -19.81 -21.82
C SER A 174 -9.97 -18.85 -22.35
N ASN A 175 -9.96 -17.59 -21.91
CA ASN A 175 -8.86 -16.68 -22.19
C ASN A 175 -7.65 -17.05 -21.33
N PRO A 176 -6.54 -17.52 -21.90
CA PRO A 176 -5.39 -17.98 -21.13
C PRO A 176 -4.79 -16.90 -20.20
N MET A 177 -5.05 -15.61 -20.48
CA MET A 177 -4.63 -14.46 -19.65
C MET A 177 -5.27 -14.42 -18.26
N THR A 178 -6.33 -15.20 -18.05
CA THR A 178 -6.99 -15.38 -16.75
C THR A 178 -6.31 -16.43 -15.87
N GLY A 179 -5.39 -17.24 -16.40
CA GLY A 179 -4.89 -18.43 -15.70
C GLY A 179 -5.88 -19.62 -15.72
N SER A 180 -7.07 -19.42 -16.28
CA SER A 180 -8.09 -20.44 -16.55
C SER A 180 -8.58 -21.22 -15.33
N GLY A 181 -8.50 -20.61 -14.14
CA GLY A 181 -9.03 -21.14 -12.89
C GLY A 181 -9.83 -20.10 -12.12
N TYR A 182 -10.76 -20.56 -11.30
CA TYR A 182 -11.52 -19.73 -10.38
C TYR A 182 -10.66 -19.31 -9.19
N GLU A 183 -10.81 -18.06 -8.74
CA GLU A 183 -10.27 -17.61 -7.46
C GLU A 183 -11.32 -17.79 -6.37
N VAL A 184 -11.10 -18.70 -5.44
CA VAL A 184 -12.02 -19.08 -4.37
C VAL A 184 -11.47 -18.59 -3.04
N GLU A 185 -12.04 -17.52 -2.50
CA GLU A 185 -11.83 -17.04 -1.13
C GLU A 185 -12.67 -17.88 -0.16
N LEU A 186 -12.06 -18.36 0.92
CA LEU A 186 -12.74 -19.06 2.00
C LEU A 186 -12.96 -18.12 3.21
N PHE A 187 -13.75 -18.55 4.18
CA PHE A 187 -13.86 -17.84 5.46
C PHE A 187 -12.70 -18.14 6.40
N ASP A 188 -12.14 -19.34 6.32
CA ASP A 188 -10.98 -19.75 7.10
C ASP A 188 -10.03 -20.63 6.27
N VAL A 189 -8.77 -20.66 6.68
CA VAL A 189 -7.70 -21.41 6.04
C VAL A 189 -7.89 -22.90 6.32
N VAL A 190 -7.84 -23.74 5.28
CA VAL A 190 -7.73 -25.18 5.46
C VAL A 190 -6.35 -25.52 6.04
N PRO A 191 -6.25 -26.05 7.28
CA PRO A 191 -4.96 -26.37 7.88
C PRO A 191 -4.34 -27.64 7.27
N PRO A 192 -3.02 -27.87 7.49
CA PRO A 192 -2.36 -29.12 7.12
C PRO A 192 -3.07 -30.32 7.69
N ARG A 193 -3.13 -31.41 6.91
CA ARG A 193 -3.79 -32.65 7.33
C ARG A 193 -3.22 -33.21 8.64
N SER A 194 -1.95 -32.94 8.91
CA SER A 194 -1.26 -33.28 10.17
C SER A 194 -1.68 -32.45 11.38
N GLU A 195 -2.42 -31.36 11.20
CA GLU A 195 -2.94 -30.48 12.25
C GLU A 195 -4.45 -30.62 12.44
N TRP A 196 -5.11 -31.51 11.69
CA TRP A 196 -6.56 -31.72 11.80
C TRP A 196 -6.98 -32.37 13.12
N ASP A 197 -6.04 -32.99 13.82
CA ASP A 197 -6.19 -33.48 15.19
C ASP A 197 -6.35 -32.35 16.23
N ARG A 198 -5.94 -31.12 15.89
CA ARG A 198 -6.08 -29.92 16.73
C ARG A 198 -7.38 -29.16 16.49
N LEU A 199 -8.12 -29.49 15.44
CA LEU A 199 -9.45 -28.93 15.17
C LEU A 199 -10.49 -29.64 16.03
N ASP A 200 -11.52 -28.92 16.46
CA ASP A 200 -12.72 -29.59 16.97
C ASP A 200 -13.45 -30.35 15.85
N ASP A 201 -14.33 -31.27 16.24
CA ASP A 201 -15.03 -32.16 15.32
C ASP A 201 -15.84 -31.42 14.24
N SER A 202 -16.38 -30.24 14.56
CA SER A 202 -17.18 -29.46 13.62
C SER A 202 -16.31 -28.81 12.55
N HIS A 203 -15.20 -28.16 12.96
CA HIS A 203 -14.23 -27.58 12.03
C HIS A 203 -13.52 -28.65 11.20
N ARG A 204 -13.19 -29.79 11.82
CA ARG A 204 -12.61 -30.93 11.13
C ARG A 204 -13.52 -31.46 10.04
N ARG A 205 -14.82 -31.65 10.33
CA ARG A 205 -15.83 -32.08 9.34
C ARG A 205 -15.98 -31.10 8.19
N LEU A 206 -16.02 -29.80 8.47
CA LEU A 206 -16.12 -28.74 7.47
C LEU A 206 -14.93 -28.78 6.48
N VAL A 207 -13.74 -28.98 7.03
CA VAL A 207 -12.52 -29.10 6.23
C VAL A 207 -12.52 -30.43 5.45
N GLU A 208 -12.83 -31.55 6.10
CA GLU A 208 -12.92 -32.87 5.47
C GLU A 208 -13.92 -32.89 4.31
N SER A 209 -15.10 -32.29 4.47
CA SER A 209 -16.12 -32.22 3.41
C SER A 209 -15.66 -31.38 2.23
N PHE A 210 -14.91 -30.31 2.49
CA PHE A 210 -14.37 -29.45 1.45
C PHE A 210 -13.35 -30.19 0.59
N VAL A 211 -12.36 -30.83 1.23
CA VAL A 211 -11.30 -31.59 0.55
C VAL A 211 -11.87 -32.78 -0.21
N ASN A 212 -12.76 -33.54 0.41
CA ASN A 212 -13.38 -34.71 -0.22
C ASN A 212 -14.33 -34.31 -1.35
N GLY A 213 -14.93 -33.12 -1.31
CA GLY A 213 -15.82 -32.61 -2.35
C GLY A 213 -15.15 -32.52 -3.72
N PHE A 214 -13.91 -32.01 -3.78
CA PHE A 214 -13.14 -31.98 -5.02
C PHE A 214 -12.83 -33.38 -5.57
N ASN A 215 -12.45 -34.32 -4.70
CA ASN A 215 -12.18 -35.71 -5.11
C ASN A 215 -13.43 -36.41 -5.66
N ARG A 216 -14.62 -36.08 -5.16
CA ARG A 216 -15.89 -36.66 -5.61
C ARG A 216 -16.37 -36.14 -6.96
N LEU A 217 -15.92 -34.95 -7.38
CA LEU A 217 -16.25 -34.42 -8.70
C LEU A 217 -15.68 -35.31 -9.82
N GLY A 218 -14.61 -36.07 -9.55
CA GLY A 218 -14.09 -37.11 -10.44
C GLY A 218 -13.46 -36.60 -11.73
N TYR A 219 -13.28 -35.28 -11.85
CA TYR A 219 -12.63 -34.64 -12.98
C TYR A 219 -11.16 -34.36 -12.65
N SER A 220 -10.36 -34.25 -13.71
CA SER A 220 -9.00 -33.76 -13.59
C SER A 220 -9.06 -32.28 -13.24
N MET A 221 -8.54 -31.94 -12.06
CA MET A 221 -8.52 -30.56 -11.59
C MET A 221 -7.36 -30.33 -10.64
N SER A 222 -6.82 -29.13 -10.69
CA SER A 222 -5.84 -28.65 -9.75
C SER A 222 -6.50 -27.67 -8.79
N VAL A 223 -6.33 -27.92 -7.49
CA VAL A 223 -6.75 -27.02 -6.42
C VAL A 223 -5.49 -26.61 -5.67
N GLU A 224 -5.08 -25.37 -5.87
CA GLU A 224 -3.85 -24.86 -5.30
C GLU A 224 -4.14 -23.64 -4.44
N ARG A 225 -3.41 -23.48 -3.34
CA ARG A 225 -3.55 -22.29 -2.52
C ARG A 225 -2.90 -21.08 -3.20
N LEU A 226 -3.64 -19.97 -3.33
CA LEU A 226 -3.10 -18.73 -3.87
C LEU A 226 -2.28 -18.00 -2.80
N PRO A 227 -1.00 -17.68 -3.06
CA PRO A 227 -0.15 -17.00 -2.10
C PRO A 227 -0.42 -15.49 -2.10
N VAL A 228 -1.19 -14.99 -1.13
CA VAL A 228 -1.49 -13.55 -0.98
C VAL A 228 -1.00 -13.02 0.37
N GLY A 229 0.20 -12.43 0.41
CA GLY A 229 0.69 -11.60 1.53
C GLY A 229 1.00 -12.31 2.87
N ARG A 230 1.48 -11.53 3.87
CA ARG A 230 1.91 -12.02 5.21
C ARG A 230 0.75 -12.47 6.11
N ASN A 231 -0.48 -12.02 5.86
CA ASN A 231 -1.67 -12.57 6.50
C ASN A 231 -2.16 -13.75 5.68
N LYS A 232 -2.42 -14.90 6.31
CA LYS A 232 -2.92 -16.11 5.67
C LYS A 232 -4.33 -15.89 5.07
N LEU A 233 -4.45 -15.13 3.98
CA LEU A 233 -5.72 -14.99 3.28
C LEU A 233 -6.09 -16.39 2.74
N PRO A 234 -7.31 -16.88 3.03
CA PRO A 234 -7.68 -18.24 2.72
C PRO A 234 -8.17 -18.35 1.27
N MET A 235 -7.34 -17.97 0.30
CA MET A 235 -7.67 -18.03 -1.13
C MET A 235 -7.08 -19.27 -1.82
N LEU A 236 -7.86 -19.86 -2.73
CA LEU A 236 -7.50 -21.01 -3.56
C LEU A 236 -7.72 -20.68 -5.04
N ALA A 237 -6.84 -21.19 -5.90
CA ALA A 237 -7.08 -21.31 -7.33
C ALA A 237 -7.63 -22.71 -7.61
N VAL A 238 -8.79 -22.77 -8.25
CA VAL A 238 -9.39 -24.04 -8.68
C VAL A 238 -9.47 -24.05 -10.20
N ARG A 239 -8.72 -24.94 -10.83
CA ARG A 239 -8.65 -25.07 -12.29
C ARG A 239 -9.05 -26.46 -12.72
N LEU A 240 -9.99 -26.54 -13.65
CA LEU A 240 -10.31 -27.76 -14.37
C LEU A 240 -9.33 -27.94 -15.54
N ASP A 241 -8.86 -29.16 -15.72
CA ASP A 241 -7.90 -29.49 -16.76
C ASP A 241 -8.20 -30.85 -17.39
N GLN A 242 -7.48 -31.16 -18.47
CA GLN A 242 -7.65 -32.40 -19.23
C GLN A 242 -6.51 -33.42 -18.99
N ALA A 243 -5.80 -33.35 -17.86
CA ALA A 243 -4.64 -34.21 -17.59
C ALA A 243 -5.01 -35.69 -17.42
N GLY A 244 -6.20 -35.97 -16.88
CA GLY A 244 -6.72 -37.34 -16.65
C GLY A 244 -6.33 -37.95 -15.30
N ASP A 245 -5.69 -37.18 -14.42
CA ASP A 245 -5.12 -37.66 -13.14
C ASP A 245 -6.05 -37.49 -11.92
N GLY A 246 -7.28 -37.01 -12.13
CA GLY A 246 -8.24 -36.71 -11.06
C GLY A 246 -7.93 -35.41 -10.31
N ALA A 247 -8.57 -35.20 -9.15
CA ALA A 247 -8.39 -33.97 -8.39
C ALA A 247 -7.07 -33.98 -7.60
N ILE A 248 -6.16 -33.06 -7.94
CA ILE A 248 -4.89 -32.85 -7.25
C ILE A 248 -5.04 -31.66 -6.30
N LEU A 249 -5.08 -31.95 -5.00
CA LEU A 249 -5.29 -30.96 -3.93
C LEU A 249 -3.97 -30.60 -3.26
N ARG A 250 -3.52 -29.36 -3.47
CA ARG A 250 -2.31 -28.78 -2.86
C ARG A 250 -2.70 -27.63 -1.94
N LEU A 251 -3.37 -27.99 -0.86
CA LEU A 251 -3.92 -27.04 0.11
C LEU A 251 -2.87 -26.57 1.12
N THR A 252 -1.81 -27.36 1.32
CA THR A 252 -0.76 -27.12 2.32
C THR A 252 0.63 -27.29 1.74
N GLY A 253 1.40 -26.21 1.74
CA GLY A 253 2.77 -26.20 1.26
C GLY A 253 3.07 -24.96 0.40
N THR A 254 4.32 -24.53 0.44
CA THR A 254 4.86 -23.53 -0.49
C THR A 254 4.93 -24.18 -1.88
N PRO A 255 4.42 -23.54 -2.95
CA PRO A 255 4.44 -24.13 -4.28
C PRO A 255 5.88 -24.50 -4.66
N THR A 256 6.12 -25.76 -5.00
CA THR A 256 7.41 -26.24 -5.50
C THR A 256 7.74 -25.52 -6.80
N LYS A 257 8.95 -24.96 -6.90
CA LYS A 257 9.46 -24.16 -8.02
C LYS A 257 9.63 -24.89 -9.36
N GLU A 258 9.23 -26.17 -9.48
CA GLU A 258 9.26 -26.86 -10.77
C GLU A 258 8.11 -26.36 -11.66
N ARG A 259 8.47 -25.60 -12.70
CA ARG A 259 7.59 -25.29 -13.84
C ARG A 259 7.19 -26.62 -14.48
N ARG A 260 6.02 -27.17 -14.13
CA ARG A 260 5.36 -28.20 -14.93
C ARG A 260 4.52 -27.53 -16.01
N ASP A 261 4.52 -28.11 -17.20
CA ASP A 261 3.57 -27.73 -18.24
C ASP A 261 2.15 -27.94 -17.70
N LEU A 262 1.38 -26.84 -17.62
CA LEU A 262 -0.01 -26.90 -17.17
C LEU A 262 -0.81 -27.67 -18.21
N ALA A 263 -1.54 -28.69 -17.78
CA ALA A 263 -2.43 -29.44 -18.66
C ALA A 263 -3.47 -28.51 -19.32
N PRO A 264 -3.91 -28.81 -20.54
CA PRO A 264 -4.88 -27.99 -21.27
C PRO A 264 -6.12 -27.71 -20.43
N PHE A 265 -6.61 -26.48 -20.51
CA PHE A 265 -7.87 -26.06 -19.88
C PHE A 265 -9.04 -26.89 -20.41
N ASP A 266 -9.98 -27.24 -19.54
CA ASP A 266 -11.20 -27.95 -19.92
C ASP A 266 -12.34 -26.94 -20.18
N PRO A 267 -12.77 -26.69 -21.44
CA PRO A 267 -13.84 -25.73 -21.73
C PRO A 267 -15.27 -26.30 -21.52
N ASP A 268 -15.43 -27.50 -20.95
CA ASP A 268 -16.76 -28.12 -20.75
C ASP A 268 -17.61 -27.38 -19.70
N VAL A 269 -18.61 -26.63 -20.18
CA VAL A 269 -19.54 -25.84 -19.36
C VAL A 269 -20.27 -26.68 -18.31
N GLN A 270 -20.61 -27.94 -18.59
CA GLN A 270 -21.32 -28.79 -17.63
C GLN A 270 -20.42 -29.19 -16.44
N ARG A 271 -19.11 -29.41 -16.69
CA ARG A 271 -18.14 -29.70 -15.63
C ARG A 271 -17.87 -28.47 -14.76
N HIS A 272 -17.72 -27.31 -15.39
CA HIS A 272 -17.62 -26.02 -14.70
C HIS A 272 -18.87 -25.72 -13.86
N GLY A 273 -20.06 -26.03 -14.38
CA GLY A 273 -21.33 -25.87 -13.66
C GLY A 273 -21.40 -26.74 -12.40
N ARG A 274 -20.99 -28.00 -12.47
CA ARG A 274 -20.94 -28.90 -11.29
C ARG A 274 -19.91 -28.45 -10.25
N LEU A 275 -18.76 -27.95 -10.70
CA LEU A 275 -17.76 -27.39 -9.81
C LEU A 275 -18.28 -26.14 -9.09
N LEU A 276 -18.86 -25.19 -9.82
CA LEU A 276 -19.42 -23.97 -9.25
C LEU A 276 -20.60 -24.28 -8.31
N ASP A 277 -21.46 -25.26 -8.62
CA ASP A 277 -22.54 -25.69 -7.73
C ASP A 277 -22.01 -26.23 -6.40
N PHE A 278 -20.92 -27.01 -6.43
CA PHE A 278 -20.24 -27.48 -5.23
C PHE A 278 -19.69 -26.31 -4.40
N LEU A 279 -18.97 -25.37 -5.04
CA LEU A 279 -18.36 -24.22 -4.35
C LEU A 279 -19.41 -23.25 -3.80
N ASP A 280 -20.48 -22.98 -4.55
CA ASP A 280 -21.61 -22.14 -4.16
C ASP A 280 -22.30 -22.69 -2.89
N LYS A 281 -22.41 -24.01 -2.77
CA LYS A 281 -23.08 -24.67 -1.63
C LYS A 281 -22.16 -24.92 -0.44
N HIS A 282 -20.83 -24.95 -0.62
CA HIS A 282 -19.92 -25.29 0.47
C HIS A 282 -19.79 -24.13 1.49
N PRO A 283 -20.02 -24.35 2.80
CA PRO A 283 -20.04 -23.25 3.79
C PRO A 283 -18.69 -22.55 3.95
N LEU A 284 -17.59 -23.28 3.77
CA LEU A 284 -16.25 -22.73 3.88
C LEU A 284 -15.94 -21.68 2.79
N VAL A 285 -16.63 -21.70 1.64
CA VAL A 285 -16.42 -20.75 0.55
C VAL A 285 -17.10 -19.43 0.86
N LYS A 286 -16.30 -18.36 0.87
CA LYS A 286 -16.74 -16.98 1.08
C LYS A 286 -17.02 -16.29 -0.25
N ARG A 287 -16.15 -16.43 -1.24
CA ARG A 287 -16.31 -15.74 -2.52
C ARG A 287 -15.65 -16.54 -3.64
N ILE A 288 -16.23 -16.48 -4.83
CA ILE A 288 -15.68 -17.03 -6.06
C ILE A 288 -15.61 -15.86 -7.02
N GLU A 289 -14.41 -15.55 -7.49
CA GLU A 289 -14.17 -14.49 -8.46
C GLU A 289 -13.61 -15.07 -9.75
N LEU A 290 -13.94 -14.38 -10.84
CA LEU A 290 -13.21 -14.54 -12.08
C LEU A 290 -11.99 -13.64 -12.03
N PRO A 291 -10.80 -14.15 -12.39
CA PRO A 291 -9.56 -13.39 -12.37
C PRO A 291 -9.64 -12.21 -13.34
N GLY A 292 -9.11 -11.04 -12.98
CA GLY A 292 -9.23 -9.83 -13.78
C GLY A 292 -8.56 -9.91 -15.16
N ILE A 293 -9.22 -9.36 -16.18
CA ILE A 293 -8.66 -8.93 -17.46
C ILE A 293 -9.01 -7.45 -17.53
N VAL A 294 -8.25 -6.66 -18.24
CA VAL A 294 -8.49 -5.22 -18.29
C VAL A 294 -8.27 -4.65 -19.69
N VAL A 295 -8.81 -3.43 -19.87
CA VAL A 295 -8.72 -2.61 -21.09
C VAL A 295 -8.36 -1.10 -20.77
N ARG A 296 -7.92 -0.20 -21.70
CA ARG A 296 -7.88 1.31 -21.53
C ARG A 296 -8.58 2.16 -22.61
N SER A 297 -8.86 3.42 -22.22
CA SER A 297 -9.43 4.52 -23.04
C SER A 297 -8.57 5.81 -23.11
N ALA A 298 -8.50 6.38 -24.33
CA ALA A 298 -8.30 7.74 -24.90
C ALA A 298 -7.37 8.87 -24.32
N ARG A 299 -6.76 9.63 -25.27
CA ARG A 299 -5.75 10.72 -25.17
C ARG A 299 -6.33 12.16 -25.28
N PRO A 300 -5.55 13.19 -24.87
CA PRO A 300 -5.44 14.47 -25.59
C PRO A 300 -3.99 14.80 -26.06
N SER A 301 -3.89 15.80 -26.93
CA SER A 301 -2.72 16.30 -27.68
C SER A 301 -1.63 17.00 -26.85
N VAL A 302 -0.38 16.82 -27.26
CA VAL A 302 0.89 17.24 -26.60
C VAL A 302 1.41 18.58 -27.15
N PRO A 303 1.93 19.52 -26.34
CA PRO A 303 2.91 20.51 -26.81
C PRO A 303 4.28 19.82 -26.99
N VAL A 304 4.91 19.97 -28.15
CA VAL A 304 6.19 19.31 -28.45
C VAL A 304 7.29 19.91 -27.57
N ARG A 305 7.73 19.16 -26.55
CA ARG A 305 8.96 19.42 -25.81
C ARG A 305 10.15 19.30 -26.79
N VAL A 306 11.12 20.21 -26.69
CA VAL A 306 12.34 20.23 -27.53
C VAL A 306 13.55 20.00 -26.63
N ARG A 307 14.55 19.26 -27.12
CA ARG A 307 15.83 19.07 -26.42
C ARG A 307 16.49 20.44 -26.22
N PRO A 308 16.87 20.83 -24.99
CA PRO A 308 17.61 22.07 -24.77
C PRO A 308 18.95 22.05 -25.50
N ASP A 309 19.28 23.12 -26.21
CA ASP A 309 20.55 23.22 -26.95
C ASP A 309 21.75 23.44 -26.01
N ASN A 310 21.56 24.24 -24.94
CA ASN A 310 22.60 24.60 -23.98
C ASN A 310 22.04 24.67 -22.55
N ALA A 311 22.88 24.36 -21.56
CA ALA A 311 22.60 24.62 -20.14
C ALA A 311 23.20 25.97 -19.76
N THR A 312 22.38 26.87 -19.22
CA THR A 312 22.88 28.09 -18.59
C THR A 312 22.91 27.85 -17.09
N MET A 313 24.11 27.74 -16.51
CA MET A 313 24.25 27.52 -15.08
C MET A 313 23.74 28.75 -14.30
N PRO A 314 22.89 28.55 -13.28
CA PRO A 314 22.52 29.64 -12.39
C PRO A 314 23.75 30.12 -11.63
N VAL A 315 23.87 31.43 -11.44
CA VAL A 315 24.93 32.01 -10.62
C VAL A 315 24.55 31.86 -9.15
N ARG A 316 25.42 31.24 -8.36
CA ARG A 316 25.21 31.11 -6.92
C ARG A 316 25.38 32.47 -6.24
N ASP A 317 24.30 32.98 -5.65
CA ASP A 317 24.37 34.17 -4.80
C ASP A 317 24.83 33.78 -3.40
N SER A 318 26.09 34.06 -3.06
CA SER A 318 26.70 33.75 -1.77
C SER A 318 26.12 34.56 -0.60
N ARG A 319 25.29 35.57 -0.86
CA ARG A 319 24.59 36.36 0.18
C ARG A 319 23.30 35.69 0.63
N ARG A 320 22.82 34.68 -0.09
CA ARG A 320 21.61 33.92 0.22
C ARG A 320 22.03 32.51 0.64
N SER A 321 21.30 31.95 1.59
CA SER A 321 21.33 30.52 1.85
C SER A 321 20.60 29.78 0.72
N HIS A 322 21.09 28.59 0.39
CA HIS A 322 20.48 27.69 -0.58
C HIS A 322 20.21 26.33 0.07
N PRO A 323 19.29 25.52 -0.50
CA PRO A 323 19.16 24.12 -0.14
C PRO A 323 20.50 23.39 -0.27
N LYS A 324 20.79 22.48 0.65
CA LYS A 324 22.06 21.71 0.68
C LYS A 324 21.80 20.22 0.46
N LEU A 325 22.58 19.61 -0.42
CA LEU A 325 22.47 18.20 -0.79
C LEU A 325 23.86 17.55 -0.87
N GLY A 326 24.06 16.47 -0.11
CA GLY A 326 25.23 15.61 -0.28
C GLY A 326 25.02 14.61 -1.42
N ILE A 327 26.00 14.42 -2.28
CA ILE A 327 25.98 13.41 -3.36
C ILE A 327 27.03 12.36 -3.06
N ILE A 328 26.59 11.12 -2.84
CA ILE A 328 27.44 9.95 -2.59
C ILE A 328 27.56 9.17 -3.89
N ASP A 329 28.68 9.35 -4.61
CA ASP A 329 28.92 8.78 -5.95
C ASP A 329 30.44 8.67 -6.25
N GLY A 330 30.82 8.64 -7.53
CA GLY A 330 32.22 8.63 -7.99
C GLY A 330 32.87 10.01 -8.17
N GLY A 331 32.14 11.09 -7.87
CA GLY A 331 32.62 12.48 -7.89
C GLY A 331 31.84 13.40 -8.84
N LEU A 332 31.98 14.70 -8.62
CA LEU A 332 31.39 15.76 -9.46
C LEU A 332 32.46 16.43 -10.34
N SER A 333 32.07 16.83 -11.56
CA SER A 333 32.98 17.57 -12.44
C SER A 333 33.10 19.06 -12.06
N PRO A 334 34.18 19.73 -12.51
CA PRO A 334 34.34 21.17 -12.37
C PRO A 334 33.22 22.02 -12.99
N ALA A 335 32.38 21.47 -13.88
CA ALA A 335 31.24 22.19 -14.43
C ALA A 335 30.24 22.63 -13.34
N LEU A 336 30.24 21.96 -12.18
CA LEU A 336 29.40 22.28 -11.02
C LEU A 336 30.15 23.04 -9.91
N ALA A 337 31.42 23.41 -10.12
CA ALA A 337 32.31 23.90 -9.06
C ALA A 337 31.73 25.08 -8.26
N ASP A 338 31.03 26.01 -8.90
CA ASP A 338 30.40 27.17 -8.24
C ASP A 338 29.36 26.77 -7.18
N TRP A 339 28.74 25.60 -7.35
CA TRP A 339 27.71 25.06 -6.46
C TRP A 339 28.24 24.02 -5.47
N VAL A 340 29.46 23.52 -5.67
CA VAL A 340 30.11 22.59 -4.73
C VAL A 340 30.70 23.39 -3.56
N ILE A 341 30.19 23.16 -2.36
CA ILE A 341 30.65 23.85 -1.14
C ILE A 341 31.78 23.11 -0.44
N ASP A 342 31.90 21.81 -0.72
CA ASP A 342 32.86 20.93 -0.07
C ASP A 342 33.01 19.60 -0.80
N ARG A 343 34.16 18.93 -0.59
CA ARG A 343 34.44 17.62 -1.17
C ARG A 343 35.14 16.71 -0.16
N TRP A 344 34.64 15.49 -0.04
CA TRP A 344 35.33 14.36 0.56
C TRP A 344 36.02 13.56 -0.55
N ASP A 345 37.32 13.75 -0.68
CA ASP A 345 38.10 13.26 -1.81
C ASP A 345 39.12 12.19 -1.37
N VAL A 346 38.73 10.92 -1.50
CA VAL A 346 39.57 9.78 -1.12
C VAL A 346 40.07 8.99 -2.32
N LEU A 347 39.59 9.31 -3.53
CA LEU A 347 39.93 8.61 -4.76
C LEU A 347 41.01 9.37 -5.52
N ALA A 348 41.95 8.67 -6.15
CA ALA A 348 42.85 9.30 -7.12
C ALA A 348 42.06 9.70 -8.38
N ASP A 349 42.48 10.79 -9.04
CA ASP A 349 41.83 11.31 -10.27
C ASP A 349 41.65 10.22 -11.36
N GLU A 350 42.61 9.30 -11.48
CA GLU A 350 42.58 8.20 -12.45
C GLU A 350 41.60 7.07 -12.11
N ASP A 351 41.08 7.06 -10.88
CA ASP A 351 40.09 6.11 -10.37
C ASP A 351 38.68 6.69 -10.34
N MET A 352 38.48 7.94 -10.74
CA MET A 352 37.16 8.58 -10.76
C MET A 352 36.41 8.36 -12.08
N ASP A 353 35.08 8.30 -12.01
CA ASP A 353 34.17 8.51 -13.15
C ASP A 353 33.14 9.58 -12.78
N LEU A 354 33.40 10.80 -13.26
CA LEU A 354 32.61 11.98 -12.91
C LEU A 354 31.27 12.04 -13.66
N SER A 355 31.03 11.15 -14.63
CA SER A 355 29.89 11.27 -15.55
C SER A 355 28.55 11.13 -14.83
N HIS A 356 28.43 10.12 -13.97
CA HIS A 356 27.18 9.81 -13.27
C HIS A 356 26.87 10.83 -12.17
N GLY A 357 27.83 11.11 -11.29
CA GLY A 357 27.70 12.16 -10.27
C GLY A 357 27.38 13.53 -10.86
N THR A 358 28.04 13.93 -11.94
CA THR A 358 27.77 15.22 -12.60
C THR A 358 26.35 15.30 -13.17
N PHE A 359 25.81 14.21 -13.72
CA PHE A 359 24.43 14.17 -14.17
C PHE A 359 23.46 14.39 -12.98
N ILE A 360 23.71 13.74 -11.84
CA ILE A 360 22.94 13.89 -10.61
C ILE A 360 23.00 15.33 -10.09
N GLY A 361 24.21 15.90 -10.00
CA GLY A 361 24.42 17.28 -9.56
C GLY A 361 23.78 18.31 -10.50
N GLY A 362 23.79 18.05 -11.81
CA GLY A 362 23.10 18.88 -12.80
C GLY A 362 21.58 18.91 -12.60
N LEU A 363 20.96 17.79 -12.24
CA LEU A 363 19.53 17.76 -11.88
C LEU A 363 19.24 18.59 -10.63
N ALA A 364 20.14 18.56 -9.65
CA ALA A 364 20.03 19.37 -8.44
C ALA A 364 20.16 20.87 -8.74
N VAL A 365 21.15 21.26 -9.55
CA VAL A 365 21.51 22.66 -9.77
C VAL A 365 20.71 23.34 -10.88
N VAL A 366 20.50 22.69 -12.03
CA VAL A 366 19.90 23.31 -13.24
C VAL A 366 18.74 22.49 -13.83
N GLY A 367 18.22 21.54 -13.06
CA GLY A 367 17.18 20.61 -13.51
C GLY A 367 15.87 21.29 -13.95
N SER A 368 15.47 22.39 -13.31
CA SER A 368 14.23 23.12 -13.61
C SER A 368 14.30 23.80 -14.97
N SER A 369 15.37 24.55 -15.25
CA SER A 369 15.57 25.19 -16.56
C SER A 369 15.65 24.18 -17.70
N LEU A 370 16.25 23.01 -17.47
CA LEU A 370 16.40 21.97 -18.50
C LEU A 370 15.13 21.13 -18.71
N ASN A 371 14.31 20.94 -17.68
CA ASN A 371 13.21 19.96 -17.72
C ASN A 371 11.81 20.52 -17.46
N GLY A 372 11.71 21.76 -17.02
CA GLY A 372 10.47 22.44 -16.64
C GLY A 372 9.90 21.95 -15.31
N ALA A 373 8.98 22.75 -14.75
CA ALA A 373 8.40 22.53 -13.43
C ALA A 373 7.64 21.21 -13.28
N ALA A 374 7.08 20.65 -14.35
CA ALA A 374 6.38 19.36 -14.31
C ALA A 374 7.34 18.18 -13.98
N THR A 375 8.60 18.30 -14.38
CA THR A 375 9.65 17.29 -14.16
C THR A 375 10.56 17.65 -13.00
N CYS A 376 10.87 18.93 -12.81
CA CYS A 376 11.77 19.45 -11.78
C CYS A 376 11.08 20.67 -11.14
N PRO A 377 10.21 20.45 -10.14
CA PRO A 377 9.34 21.49 -9.62
C PRO A 377 10.07 22.50 -8.73
N GLU A 378 11.20 22.11 -8.13
CA GLU A 378 12.06 23.01 -7.36
C GLU A 378 12.81 23.97 -8.26
N ALA A 379 13.01 25.21 -7.78
CA ALA A 379 13.84 26.20 -8.45
C ALA A 379 15.29 25.73 -8.63
N ASP A 380 15.98 26.30 -9.62
CA ASP A 380 17.40 26.02 -9.84
C ASP A 380 18.29 26.63 -8.75
N GLY A 381 19.37 25.92 -8.44
CA GLY A 381 20.31 26.24 -7.38
C GLY A 381 20.17 25.32 -6.17
N THR A 382 21.22 24.55 -5.88
CA THR A 382 21.35 23.70 -4.68
C THR A 382 22.83 23.57 -4.38
N GLU A 383 23.23 23.88 -3.15
CA GLU A 383 24.60 23.70 -2.69
C GLU A 383 24.92 22.22 -2.53
N LEU A 384 26.03 21.78 -3.11
CA LEU A 384 26.42 20.38 -3.19
C LEU A 384 27.62 20.08 -2.28
N VAL A 385 27.55 18.98 -1.54
CA VAL A 385 28.74 18.36 -0.93
C VAL A 385 29.04 17.09 -1.71
N ASP A 386 30.23 17.02 -2.29
CA ASP A 386 30.67 15.91 -3.13
C ASP A 386 31.35 14.84 -2.27
N LEU A 387 30.71 13.69 -2.08
CA LEU A 387 31.29 12.54 -1.38
C LEU A 387 31.78 11.54 -2.43
N ALA A 388 32.98 11.77 -2.95
CA ALA A 388 33.63 10.99 -4.01
C ALA A 388 34.28 9.74 -3.42
N ILE A 389 33.48 8.69 -3.18
CA ILE A 389 33.90 7.48 -2.49
C ILE A 389 33.77 6.21 -3.33
N PHE A 390 33.05 6.25 -4.47
CA PHE A 390 32.86 5.07 -5.32
C PHE A 390 33.80 5.08 -6.53
N PRO A 391 34.88 4.25 -6.56
CA PRO A 391 35.81 4.23 -7.67
C PRO A 391 35.19 3.67 -8.94
N ASN A 392 35.78 4.06 -10.08
CA ASN A 392 35.38 3.65 -11.42
C ASN A 392 35.33 2.12 -11.56
N GLU A 393 34.11 1.60 -11.72
CA GLU A 393 33.84 0.17 -11.85
C GLU A 393 34.52 -0.48 -13.07
N ARG A 394 34.89 0.30 -14.09
CA ARG A 394 35.56 -0.20 -15.30
C ARG A 394 37.04 -0.51 -15.05
N LYS A 395 37.63 0.01 -13.97
CA LYS A 395 39.03 -0.27 -13.59
C LYS A 395 39.08 -1.45 -12.63
N ALA A 396 39.41 -2.62 -13.18
CA ALA A 396 39.48 -3.86 -12.41
C ALA A 396 40.41 -3.73 -11.20
N GLY A 397 39.89 -4.04 -10.01
CA GLY A 397 40.66 -3.99 -8.76
C GLY A 397 40.67 -2.63 -8.05
N ALA A 398 40.18 -1.54 -8.67
CA ALA A 398 40.15 -0.21 -8.03
C ALA A 398 39.37 -0.25 -6.72
N PHE A 399 38.14 -0.78 -6.71
CA PHE A 399 37.34 -0.93 -5.48
C PHE A 399 38.08 -1.68 -4.37
N ALA A 400 38.77 -2.79 -4.69
CA ALA A 400 39.49 -3.59 -3.70
C ALA A 400 40.74 -2.88 -3.15
N SER A 401 41.32 -1.94 -3.90
CA SER A 401 42.50 -1.17 -3.47
C SER A 401 42.16 -0.15 -2.38
N TYR A 402 41.01 0.52 -2.47
CA TYR A 402 40.50 1.42 -1.44
C TYR A 402 39.78 0.67 -0.32
N TYR A 403 39.02 -0.38 -0.69
CA TYR A 403 38.18 -1.14 0.23
C TYR A 403 38.62 -2.60 0.35
N SER A 404 39.78 -2.82 0.96
CA SER A 404 40.33 -4.16 1.19
C SER A 404 39.42 -5.06 2.03
N GLY A 405 38.63 -4.47 2.93
CA GLY A 405 37.57 -5.15 3.70
C GLY A 405 36.26 -5.34 2.93
N GLY A 406 36.18 -4.97 1.65
CA GLY A 406 34.99 -5.01 0.82
C GLY A 406 33.92 -3.99 1.25
N LEU A 407 32.64 -4.36 1.06
CA LEU A 407 31.50 -3.49 1.34
C LEU A 407 31.46 -2.93 2.77
N PRO A 408 31.77 -3.68 3.86
CA PRO A 408 31.84 -3.11 5.20
C PRO A 408 32.74 -1.87 5.31
N HIS A 409 33.95 -1.92 4.76
CA HIS A 409 34.89 -0.80 4.79
C HIS A 409 34.36 0.39 3.99
N PHE A 410 33.72 0.14 2.85
CA PHE A 410 33.04 1.18 2.08
C PHE A 410 31.91 1.88 2.87
N PHE A 411 31.12 1.12 3.63
CA PHE A 411 30.09 1.72 4.50
C PHE A 411 30.68 2.51 5.67
N ASP A 412 31.81 2.07 6.22
CA ASP A 412 32.51 2.79 7.31
C ASP A 412 33.10 4.11 6.78
N GLU A 413 33.65 4.13 5.56
CA GLU A 413 34.13 5.34 4.89
C GLU A 413 32.98 6.32 4.60
N MET A 414 31.86 5.81 4.08
CA MET A 414 30.66 6.61 3.83
C MET A 414 30.11 7.23 5.12
N ASP A 415 30.14 6.50 6.23
CA ASP A 415 29.71 7.00 7.54
C ASP A 415 30.58 8.18 8.00
N ALA A 416 31.91 8.03 7.91
CA ALA A 416 32.86 9.10 8.22
C ALA A 416 32.62 10.35 7.35
N ALA A 417 32.42 10.16 6.05
CA ALA A 417 32.21 11.23 5.10
C ALA A 417 30.87 11.97 5.33
N VAL A 418 29.80 11.24 5.66
CA VAL A 418 28.48 11.82 6.01
C VAL A 418 28.55 12.57 7.35
N ALA A 419 29.20 11.99 8.36
CA ALA A 419 29.37 12.61 9.66
C ALA A 419 30.13 13.95 9.55
N ASP A 420 31.20 13.97 8.75
CA ASP A 420 32.02 15.15 8.54
C ASP A 420 31.29 16.24 7.73
N ALA A 421 30.61 15.86 6.64
CA ALA A 421 29.78 16.79 5.86
C ALA A 421 28.67 17.42 6.72
N ARG A 422 28.05 16.63 7.60
CA ARG A 422 27.06 17.10 8.56
C ARG A 422 27.67 18.07 9.56
N ALA A 423 28.81 17.73 10.15
CA ALA A 423 29.46 18.54 11.18
C ALA A 423 29.99 19.87 10.66
N ARG A 424 30.60 19.89 9.46
CA ARG A 424 31.23 21.09 8.90
C ARG A 424 30.25 22.02 8.18
N HIS A 425 29.26 21.45 7.49
CA HIS A 425 28.40 22.20 6.57
C HIS A 425 26.92 22.15 6.91
N GLY A 426 26.53 21.36 7.93
CA GLY A 426 25.14 21.20 8.34
C GLY A 426 24.28 20.45 7.33
N VAL A 427 24.86 19.74 6.36
CA VAL A 427 24.10 19.01 5.34
C VAL A 427 23.37 17.82 5.96
N ARG A 428 22.07 17.70 5.70
CA ARG A 428 21.20 16.65 6.25
C ARG A 428 20.70 15.66 5.22
N VAL A 429 20.52 16.14 4.00
CA VAL A 429 19.92 15.36 2.92
C VAL A 429 21.04 14.85 2.03
N PHE A 430 21.02 13.55 1.77
CA PHE A 430 22.04 12.88 0.96
C PHE A 430 21.37 12.05 -0.13
N ASN A 431 21.90 12.09 -1.34
CA ASN A 431 21.53 11.18 -2.42
C ASN A 431 22.63 10.12 -2.59
N MET A 432 22.25 8.85 -2.43
CA MET A 432 23.08 7.68 -2.69
C MET A 432 22.46 6.87 -3.83
N SER A 433 22.86 7.17 -5.05
CA SER A 433 22.36 6.50 -6.25
C SER A 433 23.18 5.26 -6.64
N LEU A 434 23.60 4.51 -5.62
CA LEU A 434 24.42 3.31 -5.74
C LEU A 434 23.62 2.11 -5.22
N ASN A 435 23.58 1.03 -6.00
CA ASN A 435 22.92 -0.21 -5.60
C ASN A 435 23.91 -1.37 -5.62
N ILE A 436 23.79 -2.25 -4.63
CA ILE A 436 24.49 -3.53 -4.63
C ILE A 436 23.66 -4.48 -5.50
N LEU A 437 24.30 -5.21 -6.42
CA LEU A 437 23.65 -6.17 -7.33
C LEU A 437 23.17 -7.46 -6.62
N GLN A 438 22.51 -7.28 -5.48
CA GLN A 438 21.83 -8.29 -4.71
C GLN A 438 20.36 -7.87 -4.57
N PRO A 439 19.40 -8.71 -4.98
CA PRO A 439 17.98 -8.43 -4.76
C PRO A 439 17.66 -8.37 -3.27
N ALA A 440 16.84 -7.41 -2.87
CA ALA A 440 16.26 -7.35 -1.55
C ALA A 440 15.34 -8.55 -1.31
N ALA A 441 15.44 -9.16 -0.14
CA ALA A 441 14.67 -10.34 0.23
C ALA A 441 13.42 -9.92 1.03
N PRO A 442 12.19 -10.26 0.60
CA PRO A 442 10.96 -9.86 1.27
C PRO A 442 10.85 -10.34 2.73
N ASP A 443 11.59 -11.39 3.09
CA ASP A 443 11.61 -12.07 4.38
C ASP A 443 12.84 -11.76 5.23
N ARG A 444 13.89 -11.15 4.68
CA ARG A 444 15.12 -10.84 5.40
C ARG A 444 15.61 -9.43 5.14
N TYR A 445 15.94 -8.75 6.23
CA TYR A 445 16.58 -7.46 6.19
C TYR A 445 18.08 -7.59 5.92
N SER A 446 18.64 -6.87 4.94
CA SER A 446 20.05 -7.05 4.58
C SER A 446 21.00 -6.37 5.59
N PRO A 447 22.22 -6.90 5.78
CA PRO A 447 23.23 -6.24 6.61
C PRO A 447 23.61 -4.84 6.09
N HIS A 448 23.49 -4.63 4.78
CA HIS A 448 23.74 -3.33 4.14
C HIS A 448 22.66 -2.32 4.51
N ALA A 449 21.39 -2.73 4.51
CA ALA A 449 20.29 -1.90 4.99
C ALA A 449 20.40 -1.58 6.49
N VAL A 450 20.83 -2.53 7.33
CA VAL A 450 21.10 -2.26 8.76
C VAL A 450 22.20 -1.21 8.94
N ARG A 451 23.29 -1.30 8.18
CA ARG A 451 24.39 -0.33 8.24
C ARG A 451 23.92 1.06 7.78
N LEU A 452 23.19 1.12 6.67
CA LEU A 452 22.64 2.38 6.17
C LEU A 452 21.62 3.00 7.12
N ASP A 453 20.78 2.19 7.77
CA ASP A 453 19.85 2.65 8.81
C ASP A 453 20.59 3.26 10.00
N ARG A 454 21.66 2.62 10.47
CA ARG A 454 22.49 3.14 11.58
C ARG A 454 23.18 4.45 11.21
N LEU A 455 23.80 4.52 10.03
CA LEU A 455 24.42 5.73 9.52
C LEU A 455 23.42 6.90 9.50
N ALA A 456 22.20 6.66 9.00
CA ALA A 456 21.14 7.67 9.00
C ALA A 456 20.69 8.07 10.42
N GLU A 457 20.58 7.08 11.31
CA GLU A 457 20.20 7.27 12.72
C GLU A 457 21.22 8.10 13.50
N GLU A 458 22.50 7.72 13.42
CA GLU A 458 23.63 8.29 14.19
C GLU A 458 23.99 9.69 13.70
N ASN A 459 23.91 9.96 12.40
CA ASN A 459 24.28 11.26 11.81
C ASN A 459 23.10 12.24 11.65
N ASN A 460 21.88 11.85 12.06
CA ASN A 460 20.65 12.60 11.75
C ASN A 460 20.51 12.94 10.24
N ALA A 461 20.92 12.01 9.38
CA ALA A 461 20.93 12.16 7.93
C ALA A 461 19.70 11.50 7.29
N VAL A 462 19.14 12.13 6.26
CA VAL A 462 18.06 11.57 5.43
C VAL A 462 18.67 11.15 4.11
N VAL A 463 18.86 9.85 3.91
CA VAL A 463 19.46 9.31 2.68
C VAL A 463 18.37 8.89 1.70
N PHE A 464 18.48 9.38 0.47
CA PHE A 464 17.65 8.99 -0.66
C PHE A 464 18.42 7.99 -1.51
N VAL A 465 17.86 6.80 -1.68
CA VAL A 465 18.46 5.69 -2.42
C VAL A 465 17.65 5.34 -3.66
N SER A 466 18.33 4.96 -4.75
CA SER A 466 17.64 4.47 -5.94
C SER A 466 17.03 3.09 -5.70
N ALA A 467 15.83 2.85 -6.22
CA ALA A 467 15.19 1.52 -6.20
C ALA A 467 15.98 0.46 -7.00
N GLY A 468 16.79 0.91 -7.95
CA GLY A 468 17.63 0.13 -8.85
C GLY A 468 16.99 -0.12 -10.21
N ASN A 469 17.84 -0.45 -11.18
CA ASN A 469 17.44 -0.66 -12.57
C ASN A 469 17.43 -2.16 -12.93
N ILE A 470 16.44 -2.55 -13.72
CA ILE A 470 16.32 -3.89 -14.31
C ILE A 470 17.39 -4.02 -15.41
N GLN A 471 17.98 -5.21 -15.53
CA GLN A 471 18.98 -5.49 -16.56
C GLN A 471 18.36 -5.49 -17.97
N PRO A 472 19.12 -5.12 -19.03
CA PRO A 472 18.58 -4.95 -20.38
C PRO A 472 17.74 -6.12 -20.91
N GLN A 473 18.11 -7.36 -20.61
CA GLN A 473 17.43 -8.58 -21.02
C GLN A 473 16.07 -8.81 -20.34
N ASP A 474 15.86 -8.19 -19.17
CA ASP A 474 14.66 -8.36 -18.33
C ASP A 474 13.76 -7.12 -18.35
N LEU A 475 14.12 -6.09 -19.15
CA LEU A 475 13.36 -4.85 -19.26
C LEU A 475 11.88 -5.14 -19.56
N ARG A 476 11.00 -4.51 -18.80
CA ARG A 476 9.56 -4.63 -19.04
C ARG A 476 9.20 -3.98 -20.38
N ALA A 477 7.99 -4.27 -20.87
CA ALA A 477 7.38 -3.41 -21.87
C ALA A 477 7.10 -2.03 -21.27
N GLU A 478 7.01 -1.00 -22.11
CA GLU A 478 6.51 0.31 -21.66
C GLU A 478 5.13 0.16 -21.04
N TRP A 479 4.86 1.00 -20.04
CA TRP A 479 3.58 0.95 -19.33
C TRP A 479 2.46 1.20 -20.34
N PRO A 480 1.60 0.20 -20.58
CA PRO A 480 0.61 0.32 -21.63
C PRO A 480 -0.42 1.35 -21.23
N SER A 481 -1.32 1.66 -22.16
CA SER A 481 -2.56 2.24 -21.75
C SER A 481 -3.23 1.20 -20.84
N ASP A 482 -3.80 0.18 -21.40
CA ASP A 482 -4.50 -0.89 -20.70
C ASP A 482 -4.08 -1.27 -19.25
N THR A 483 -4.94 -1.16 -18.23
CA THR A 483 -4.49 -1.52 -16.84
C THR A 483 -4.20 -3.04 -16.68
N ALA A 484 -4.55 -3.92 -17.64
CA ALA A 484 -4.36 -5.38 -17.63
C ALA A 484 -3.25 -5.78 -18.50
N ALA A 485 -3.09 -5.13 -19.65
CA ALA A 485 -1.78 -5.24 -20.26
C ALA A 485 -0.75 -4.77 -19.22
N ALA A 486 -1.03 -3.76 -18.38
CA ALA A 486 -0.12 -3.36 -17.32
C ALA A 486 0.06 -4.44 -16.24
N LEU A 487 -1.02 -4.99 -15.68
CA LEU A 487 -0.94 -6.07 -14.69
C LEU A 487 -0.31 -7.35 -15.26
N ALA A 488 -0.63 -7.71 -16.51
CA ALA A 488 -0.05 -8.83 -17.22
C ALA A 488 1.45 -8.62 -17.49
N ASN A 489 1.85 -7.41 -17.92
CA ASN A 489 3.26 -7.05 -18.09
C ASN A 489 4.02 -7.18 -16.76
N LEU A 490 3.41 -6.80 -15.64
CA LEU A 490 3.99 -6.97 -14.30
C LEU A 490 4.05 -8.45 -13.85
N ALA A 491 3.06 -9.25 -14.21
CA ALA A 491 3.05 -10.68 -13.92
C ALA A 491 4.12 -11.44 -14.73
N LEU A 492 4.41 -10.97 -15.95
CA LEU A 492 5.46 -11.52 -16.81
C LEU A 492 6.86 -11.01 -16.45
N ALA A 493 6.96 -9.87 -15.76
CA ALA A 493 8.23 -9.29 -15.35
C ALA A 493 9.03 -10.25 -14.46
N ARG A 494 10.34 -10.29 -14.68
CA ARG A 494 11.29 -11.10 -13.92
C ARG A 494 12.40 -10.23 -13.41
N ASN A 495 13.01 -10.65 -12.30
CA ASN A 495 14.19 -10.02 -11.72
C ASN A 495 14.01 -8.51 -11.45
N ASP A 496 12.76 -8.07 -11.26
CA ASP A 496 12.39 -6.66 -11.10
C ASP A 496 12.19 -6.22 -9.65
N GLY A 497 12.52 -7.09 -8.69
CA GLY A 497 12.56 -6.74 -7.27
C GLY A 497 13.63 -5.70 -6.96
N LEU A 498 13.43 -4.91 -5.89
CA LEU A 498 14.39 -3.91 -5.40
C LEU A 498 15.80 -4.49 -5.22
N LEU A 499 16.82 -3.65 -5.38
CA LEU A 499 18.20 -3.98 -5.01
C LEU A 499 18.51 -3.48 -3.60
N THR A 500 19.39 -4.18 -2.91
CA THR A 500 19.91 -3.70 -1.63
C THR A 500 20.78 -2.45 -1.82
N PRO A 501 20.75 -1.46 -0.90
CA PRO A 501 20.01 -1.42 0.37
C PRO A 501 18.66 -0.69 0.29
N ALA A 502 17.96 -0.67 -0.86
CA ALA A 502 16.73 0.11 -1.03
C ALA A 502 15.55 -0.35 -0.15
N GLU A 503 15.67 -1.49 0.53
CA GLU A 503 14.72 -1.93 1.56
C GLU A 503 14.90 -1.25 2.92
N SER A 504 15.92 -0.38 3.07
CA SER A 504 16.24 0.38 4.27
C SER A 504 15.01 1.07 4.89
N ALA A 505 14.81 0.97 6.21
CA ALA A 505 13.57 1.40 6.88
C ALA A 505 13.69 2.84 7.38
N ARG A 506 14.93 3.34 7.53
CA ARG A 506 15.22 4.71 7.94
C ARG A 506 15.55 5.64 6.77
N ASN A 507 15.70 5.09 5.57
CA ASN A 507 16.03 5.83 4.35
C ASN A 507 14.93 5.71 3.31
N VAL A 508 14.96 6.61 2.33
CA VAL A 508 13.89 6.78 1.34
C VAL A 508 14.32 6.19 0.01
N ALA A 509 13.67 5.12 -0.42
CA ALA A 509 13.89 4.51 -1.72
C ALA A 509 12.99 5.15 -2.78
N VAL A 510 13.58 5.51 -3.91
CA VAL A 510 12.92 6.26 -4.98
C VAL A 510 12.86 5.43 -6.26
N ALA A 511 11.65 5.20 -6.78
CA ALA A 511 11.42 4.64 -8.10
C ALA A 511 11.38 5.70 -9.20
N ALA A 512 11.51 5.25 -10.45
CA ALA A 512 11.42 6.10 -11.62
C ALA A 512 10.05 5.98 -12.32
N VAL A 513 9.49 7.13 -12.68
CA VAL A 513 8.37 7.27 -13.61
C VAL A 513 8.81 7.98 -14.90
N ASN A 514 8.06 7.77 -15.95
CA ASN A 514 8.30 8.33 -17.28
C ASN A 514 8.12 9.86 -17.28
N PRO A 515 8.90 10.59 -18.09
CA PRO A 515 8.74 12.03 -18.24
C PRO A 515 7.42 12.37 -18.94
N PRO A 516 6.84 13.55 -18.68
CA PRO A 516 5.76 14.08 -19.50
C PRO A 516 6.25 14.40 -20.92
N ASP A 517 5.32 14.46 -21.87
CA ASP A 517 5.54 14.91 -23.24
C ASP A 517 6.62 14.13 -24.05
N HIS A 518 6.83 12.85 -23.71
CA HIS A 518 7.75 11.95 -24.43
C HIS A 518 6.96 10.91 -25.25
N ALA A 519 6.99 11.06 -26.57
CA ALA A 519 6.27 10.17 -27.48
C ALA A 519 6.92 8.77 -27.51
N GLY A 520 6.27 7.79 -26.90
CA GLY A 520 6.79 6.42 -26.80
C GLY A 520 6.53 5.78 -25.44
N CYS A 521 6.22 6.60 -24.44
CA CYS A 521 5.86 6.16 -23.11
C CYS A 521 4.65 6.96 -22.60
N LEU A 522 3.95 6.42 -21.62
CA LEU A 522 2.86 7.15 -20.98
C LEU A 522 3.41 8.07 -19.89
N PRO A 523 3.03 9.37 -19.87
CA PRO A 523 3.48 10.33 -18.86
C PRO A 523 3.27 9.84 -17.42
N PHE A 524 4.30 9.95 -16.59
CA PHE A 524 4.29 9.60 -15.16
C PHE A 524 3.92 8.14 -14.84
N ALA A 525 3.88 7.27 -15.84
CA ALA A 525 3.78 5.83 -15.62
C ALA A 525 5.10 5.26 -15.11
N PRO A 526 5.11 4.10 -14.40
CA PRO A 526 6.35 3.42 -14.05
C PRO A 526 7.24 3.19 -15.27
N THR A 527 8.52 3.53 -15.16
CA THR A 527 9.44 3.26 -16.27
C THR A 527 9.63 1.75 -16.43
N ARG A 528 9.96 1.33 -17.65
CA ARG A 528 10.21 -0.08 -17.96
C ARG A 528 11.42 -0.69 -17.24
N PHE A 529 12.34 0.14 -16.74
CA PHE A 529 13.55 -0.29 -16.02
C PHE A 529 13.44 -0.17 -14.50
N SER A 530 12.50 0.59 -13.93
CA SER A 530 12.44 0.79 -12.47
C SER A 530 12.08 -0.51 -11.77
N ARG A 531 12.90 -0.92 -10.79
CA ARG A 531 12.57 -2.02 -9.90
C ARG A 531 11.38 -1.66 -9.02
N ARG A 532 10.70 -2.69 -8.50
CA ARG A 532 9.51 -2.60 -7.67
C ARG A 532 9.67 -3.40 -6.38
N GLY A 533 8.92 -3.02 -5.37
CA GLY A 533 8.87 -3.74 -4.10
C GLY A 533 8.02 -5.01 -4.12
N PRO A 534 7.76 -5.57 -2.94
CA PRO A 534 8.12 -5.03 -1.62
C PRO A 534 9.62 -5.22 -1.31
N GLY A 535 10.20 -4.31 -0.50
CA GLY A 535 11.52 -4.51 0.09
C GLY A 535 11.45 -5.51 1.24
N LEU A 536 10.77 -5.14 2.34
CA LEU A 536 10.37 -6.03 3.42
C LEU A 536 8.84 -6.15 3.42
N ARG A 537 8.29 -7.35 3.63
CA ARG A 537 6.82 -7.58 3.60
C ARG A 537 5.98 -6.78 4.63
N SER A 538 6.59 -6.03 5.55
CA SER A 538 5.89 -5.17 6.53
C SER A 538 5.90 -3.68 6.18
N GLY A 539 6.62 -3.26 5.13
CA GLY A 539 6.75 -1.87 4.75
C GLY A 539 6.45 -1.63 3.28
N VAL A 540 6.06 -0.40 2.94
CA VAL A 540 5.91 0.06 1.56
C VAL A 540 7.29 0.45 1.06
N LYS A 541 7.77 -0.20 -0.01
CA LYS A 541 8.96 0.18 -0.77
C LYS A 541 8.69 -0.01 -2.26
N PRO A 542 9.23 0.84 -3.15
CA PRO A 542 9.91 2.11 -2.84
C PRO A 542 8.96 3.06 -2.08
N ASP A 543 9.49 4.04 -1.37
CA ASP A 543 8.68 4.98 -0.57
C ASP A 543 8.03 6.02 -1.46
N LEU A 544 8.77 6.49 -2.46
CA LEU A 544 8.36 7.56 -3.37
C LEU A 544 8.78 7.22 -4.80
N ALA A 545 8.28 7.99 -5.75
CA ALA A 545 8.77 7.97 -7.13
C ALA A 545 8.95 9.37 -7.69
N HIS A 546 9.81 9.49 -8.69
CA HIS A 546 9.95 10.73 -9.45
C HIS A 546 10.33 10.45 -10.91
N VAL A 547 10.30 11.48 -11.75
CA VAL A 547 10.69 11.34 -13.16
C VAL A 547 12.15 10.91 -13.24
N GLY A 548 12.41 9.77 -13.87
CA GLY A 548 13.77 9.22 -14.02
C GLY A 548 14.20 9.04 -15.47
N GLY A 549 13.50 9.66 -16.42
CA GLY A 549 13.71 9.46 -17.86
C GLY A 549 12.99 8.22 -18.40
N SER A 550 12.72 8.23 -19.70
CA SER A 550 12.06 7.12 -20.42
C SER A 550 13.05 5.99 -20.68
N GLY A 551 12.64 4.75 -20.50
CA GLY A 551 13.46 3.60 -20.89
C GLY A 551 13.43 3.32 -22.40
N THR A 552 12.63 4.08 -23.15
CA THR A 552 12.52 3.99 -24.61
C THR A 552 13.06 5.26 -25.24
N LEU A 553 13.96 5.12 -26.21
CA LEU A 553 14.58 6.25 -26.89
C LEU A 553 13.59 6.92 -27.86
N HIS A 554 13.44 8.24 -27.72
CA HIS A 554 12.79 9.07 -28.71
C HIS A 554 13.82 9.61 -29.71
N PRO A 555 13.52 9.64 -31.03
CA PRO A 555 14.48 10.09 -32.04
C PRO A 555 15.09 11.48 -31.80
N THR A 556 14.32 12.40 -31.21
CA THR A 556 14.79 13.79 -30.95
C THR A 556 15.02 14.12 -29.48
N LEU A 557 14.34 13.42 -28.57
CA LEU A 557 14.38 13.73 -27.13
C LEU A 557 15.23 12.75 -26.33
N GLY A 558 15.75 11.70 -26.99
CA GLY A 558 16.46 10.62 -26.31
C GLY A 558 15.59 10.04 -25.19
N HIS A 559 16.08 10.07 -23.96
CA HIS A 559 15.36 9.64 -22.77
C HIS A 559 14.38 10.66 -22.19
N GLY A 560 14.36 11.92 -22.64
CA GLY A 560 13.41 12.94 -22.18
C GLY A 560 13.64 13.48 -20.76
N LEU A 561 14.76 13.15 -20.13
CA LEU A 561 15.27 13.76 -18.91
C LEU A 561 16.67 14.29 -19.22
N PHE A 562 16.86 15.59 -19.08
CA PHE A 562 18.06 16.30 -19.48
C PHE A 562 18.87 16.75 -18.26
N SER A 563 20.18 16.62 -18.37
CA SER A 563 21.15 17.14 -17.39
C SER A 563 22.44 17.50 -18.15
N ILE A 564 23.56 17.58 -17.45
CA ILE A 564 24.86 17.97 -18.02
C ILE A 564 25.89 16.84 -17.93
N LEU A 565 26.84 16.86 -18.85
CA LEU A 565 28.05 16.04 -18.82
C LEU A 565 29.19 16.73 -18.07
N PRO A 566 30.31 16.03 -17.80
CA PRO A 566 31.47 16.62 -17.16
C PRO A 566 32.02 17.89 -17.84
N ASP A 567 31.85 18.02 -19.15
CA ASP A 567 32.24 19.18 -19.96
C ASP A 567 31.21 20.32 -19.95
N GLY A 568 30.10 20.18 -19.22
CA GLY A 568 29.01 21.15 -19.12
C GLY A 568 27.97 21.09 -20.25
N THR A 569 28.13 20.20 -21.22
CA THR A 569 27.18 20.06 -22.35
C THR A 569 25.90 19.35 -21.92
N VAL A 570 24.78 19.67 -22.59
CA VAL A 570 23.48 19.05 -22.30
C VAL A 570 23.41 17.63 -22.85
N THR A 571 23.09 16.70 -21.96
CA THR A 571 22.84 15.29 -22.31
C THR A 571 21.47 14.84 -21.81
N ASP A 572 21.05 13.67 -22.26
CA ASP A 572 19.86 12.99 -21.78
C ASP A 572 20.21 11.65 -21.15
N GLY A 573 19.38 11.19 -20.22
CA GLY A 573 19.64 9.94 -19.50
C GLY A 573 18.40 9.34 -18.87
N CYS A 574 18.47 8.07 -18.50
CA CYS A 574 17.43 7.42 -17.70
C CYS A 574 18.01 6.55 -16.59
N GLY A 575 17.28 6.45 -15.48
CA GLY A 575 17.66 5.64 -14.33
C GLY A 575 16.89 6.02 -13.07
N THR A 576 16.75 5.05 -12.15
CA THR A 576 16.28 5.34 -10.79
C THR A 576 17.28 6.20 -10.01
N SER A 577 18.56 6.13 -10.38
CA SER A 577 19.62 7.05 -9.95
C SER A 577 19.39 8.51 -10.34
N TYR A 578 18.57 8.77 -11.35
CA TYR A 578 18.21 10.13 -11.77
C TYR A 578 16.85 10.59 -11.21
N ALA A 579 16.00 9.66 -10.78
CA ALA A 579 14.77 9.99 -10.06
C ALA A 579 15.05 10.35 -8.58
N SER A 580 15.93 9.59 -7.92
CA SER A 580 16.34 9.80 -6.52
C SER A 580 16.74 11.24 -6.17
N PRO A 581 17.65 11.90 -6.91
CA PRO A 581 18.09 13.26 -6.58
C PRO A 581 17.00 14.31 -6.70
N LEU A 582 15.94 14.08 -7.50
CA LEU A 582 14.84 15.04 -7.61
C LEU A 582 14.00 15.06 -6.34
N VAL A 583 13.77 13.91 -5.72
CA VAL A 583 13.12 13.83 -4.40
C VAL A 583 14.04 14.39 -3.33
N ALA A 584 15.34 14.06 -3.38
CA ALA A 584 16.33 14.60 -2.45
C ALA A 584 16.41 16.14 -2.53
N LYS A 585 16.30 16.72 -3.73
CA LYS A 585 16.24 18.16 -3.94
C LYS A 585 15.01 18.78 -3.26
N THR A 586 13.82 18.20 -3.43
CA THR A 586 12.61 18.65 -2.72
C THR A 586 12.77 18.54 -1.20
N ALA A 587 13.39 17.47 -0.71
CA ALA A 587 13.68 17.31 0.72
C ALA A 587 14.67 18.37 1.24
N ALA A 588 15.71 18.69 0.47
CA ALA A 588 16.67 19.73 0.81
C ALA A 588 16.01 21.12 0.79
N ALA A 589 15.11 21.38 -0.16
CA ALA A 589 14.33 22.61 -0.22
C ALA A 589 13.38 22.73 0.99
N LEU A 590 12.74 21.63 1.39
CA LEU A 590 11.92 21.58 2.61
C LEU A 590 12.74 21.84 3.87
N ASP A 591 13.86 21.14 4.06
CA ASP A 591 14.75 21.33 5.22
C ASP A 591 15.29 22.76 5.26
N HIS A 592 15.55 23.36 4.09
CA HIS A 592 15.98 24.75 4.00
C HIS A 592 14.87 25.77 4.34
N ALA A 593 13.64 25.50 3.92
CA ALA A 593 12.50 26.40 4.11
C ALA A 593 11.92 26.34 5.53
N ILE A 594 12.13 25.24 6.26
CA ILE A 594 11.68 25.10 7.65
C ILE A 594 12.68 25.77 8.59
N GLU A 595 12.19 26.66 9.45
CA GLU A 595 13.01 27.27 10.49
C GLU A 595 13.33 26.25 11.60
N GLY A 596 14.62 26.09 11.89
CA GLY A 596 15.11 25.13 12.88
C GLY A 596 15.19 23.70 12.35
N GLU A 597 15.60 22.79 13.22
CA GLU A 597 15.85 21.40 12.84
C GLU A 597 14.66 20.52 13.19
N VAL A 598 13.94 20.04 12.17
CA VAL A 598 12.89 19.02 12.34
C VAL A 598 13.46 17.61 12.34
N SER A 599 12.74 16.65 12.92
CA SER A 599 13.16 15.23 12.88
C SER A 599 13.21 14.68 11.45
N ARG A 600 14.02 13.64 11.20
CA ARG A 600 14.06 12.96 9.89
C ARG A 600 12.67 12.45 9.51
N GLU A 601 11.97 11.86 10.48
CA GLU A 601 10.65 11.29 10.31
C GLU A 601 9.62 12.37 9.93
N THR A 602 9.78 13.60 10.42
CA THR A 602 8.96 14.74 10.00
C THR A 602 9.21 15.11 8.54
N LEU A 603 10.48 15.22 8.09
CA LEU A 603 10.79 15.52 6.69
C LEU A 603 10.27 14.43 5.75
N ILE A 604 10.51 13.16 6.08
CA ILE A 604 10.01 12.01 5.31
C ILE A 604 8.47 12.01 5.31
N GLY A 605 7.86 12.27 6.47
CA GLY A 605 6.41 12.35 6.62
C GLY A 605 5.79 13.44 5.73
N LEU A 606 6.38 14.65 5.72
CA LEU A 606 5.90 15.74 4.87
C LEU A 606 5.91 15.36 3.38
N LEU A 607 6.98 14.72 2.91
CA LEU A 607 7.07 14.22 1.52
C LEU A 607 6.01 13.15 1.25
N VAL A 608 5.91 12.15 2.13
CA VAL A 608 5.01 11.00 1.98
C VAL A 608 3.53 11.39 2.04
N HIS A 609 3.15 12.26 2.97
CA HIS A 609 1.75 12.66 3.16
C HIS A 609 1.23 13.58 2.05
N HIS A 610 2.11 14.28 1.35
CA HIS A 610 1.76 15.13 0.20
C HIS A 610 2.05 14.46 -1.14
N ALA A 611 2.62 13.26 -1.15
CA ALA A 611 2.87 12.52 -2.38
C ALA A 611 1.57 12.15 -3.08
N GLU A 612 1.53 12.35 -4.39
CA GLU A 612 0.39 12.00 -5.21
C GLU A 612 0.68 10.76 -6.05
N ILE A 613 -0.22 9.78 -6.01
CA ILE A 613 -0.20 8.68 -6.97
C ILE A 613 -0.37 9.25 -8.38
N PRO A 614 0.55 8.99 -9.33
CA PRO A 614 0.39 9.42 -10.72
C PRO A 614 -0.89 8.88 -11.35
N GLU A 615 -1.52 9.67 -12.22
CA GLU A 615 -2.79 9.32 -12.90
C GLU A 615 -2.84 7.88 -13.46
N PRO A 616 -1.79 7.37 -14.15
CA PRO A 616 -1.82 6.02 -14.72
C PRO A 616 -1.96 4.88 -13.71
N LEU A 617 -1.76 5.16 -12.42
CA LEU A 617 -1.78 4.23 -11.30
C LEU A 617 -2.95 4.46 -10.34
N ARG A 618 -3.81 5.46 -10.60
CA ARG A 618 -4.99 5.77 -9.77
C ARG A 618 -6.16 4.81 -9.99
N ALA A 619 -6.11 4.00 -11.05
CA ALA A 619 -7.12 2.98 -11.32
C ALA A 619 -7.23 1.98 -10.16
N LYS A 620 -8.46 1.67 -9.73
CA LYS A 620 -8.74 0.85 -8.54
C LYS A 620 -8.12 -0.54 -8.64
N GLU A 621 -8.06 -1.09 -9.86
CA GLU A 621 -7.51 -2.40 -10.21
C GLU A 621 -6.01 -2.49 -9.93
N LEU A 622 -5.30 -1.35 -9.95
CA LEU A 622 -3.87 -1.27 -9.69
C LEU A 622 -3.54 -1.08 -8.21
N GLY A 623 -4.53 -0.83 -7.35
CA GLY A 623 -4.32 -0.45 -5.95
C GLY A 623 -3.42 -1.41 -5.15
N ALA A 624 -3.44 -2.71 -5.47
CA ALA A 624 -2.60 -3.73 -4.82
C ALA A 624 -1.11 -3.66 -5.22
N VAL A 625 -0.79 -3.12 -6.39
CA VAL A 625 0.57 -3.04 -6.94
C VAL A 625 1.12 -1.62 -6.96
N THR A 626 0.26 -0.61 -6.95
CA THR A 626 0.65 0.81 -7.01
C THR A 626 1.72 1.15 -5.98
N ARG A 627 1.52 0.75 -4.72
CA ARG A 627 2.50 1.00 -3.64
C ARG A 627 3.85 0.29 -3.85
N HIS A 628 3.89 -0.82 -4.59
CA HIS A 628 5.15 -1.48 -4.93
C HIS A 628 5.87 -0.80 -6.11
N LEU A 629 5.17 0.00 -6.91
CA LEU A 629 5.74 0.66 -8.09
C LEU A 629 6.22 2.07 -7.78
N VAL A 630 5.43 2.83 -7.02
CA VAL A 630 5.69 4.25 -6.76
C VAL A 630 5.59 4.63 -5.28
N GLY A 631 5.40 3.66 -4.39
CA GLY A 631 5.21 3.94 -2.97
C GLY A 631 3.97 4.77 -2.70
N PHE A 632 4.18 5.88 -1.99
CA PHE A 632 3.16 6.88 -1.72
C PHE A 632 2.92 7.83 -2.89
N GLY A 633 3.76 7.78 -3.92
CA GLY A 633 3.60 8.55 -5.16
C GLY A 633 4.74 9.53 -5.39
N LYS A 634 4.46 10.55 -6.20
CA LYS A 634 5.39 11.63 -6.52
C LYS A 634 5.12 12.84 -5.62
N PRO A 635 6.11 13.33 -4.85
CA PRO A 635 5.92 14.55 -4.07
C PRO A 635 5.80 15.79 -4.98
N PRO A 636 5.00 16.79 -4.57
CA PRO A 636 5.00 18.13 -5.18
C PRO A 636 6.21 18.94 -4.69
N SER A 637 6.32 20.22 -5.09
CA SER A 637 7.40 21.09 -4.61
C SER A 637 7.33 21.35 -3.11
N ALA A 638 8.46 21.72 -2.51
CA ALA A 638 8.55 22.15 -1.12
C ALA A 638 7.52 23.24 -0.77
N ASP A 639 7.35 24.25 -1.63
CA ASP A 639 6.37 25.31 -1.44
C ASP A 639 4.93 24.76 -1.33
N LEU A 640 4.54 23.84 -2.22
CA LEU A 640 3.20 23.23 -2.19
C LEU A 640 3.00 22.27 -1.01
N ILE A 641 4.09 21.74 -0.46
CA ILE A 641 4.04 20.93 0.75
C ILE A 641 3.82 21.83 1.96
N LEU A 642 4.48 22.99 2.03
CA LEU A 642 4.40 23.91 3.17
C LEU A 642 3.16 24.83 3.12
N GLU A 643 2.57 25.00 1.95
CA GLU A 643 1.37 25.80 1.74
C GLU A 643 0.11 24.94 1.63
N THR A 644 -0.88 25.26 2.44
CA THR A 644 -2.23 24.70 2.33
C THR A 644 -3.17 25.69 1.64
N GLY A 645 -4.09 25.17 0.83
CA GLY A 645 -5.07 25.98 0.12
C GLY A 645 -6.08 26.63 1.06
N ASP A 646 -6.84 27.60 0.55
CA ASP A 646 -7.79 28.43 1.32
C ASP A 646 -8.88 27.61 2.10
N HIS A 647 -8.99 26.31 1.84
CA HIS A 647 -9.99 25.41 2.44
C HIS A 647 -9.37 24.15 3.07
N SER A 648 -8.05 24.11 3.28
CA SER A 648 -7.36 23.02 3.97
C SER A 648 -6.44 23.55 5.07
N ILE A 649 -6.18 22.70 6.06
CA ILE A 649 -5.19 22.95 7.12
C ILE A 649 -4.44 21.64 7.36
N THR A 650 -3.12 21.73 7.47
CA THR A 650 -2.25 20.61 7.83
C THR A 650 -1.63 20.92 9.18
N LEU A 651 -1.83 20.01 10.12
CA LEU A 651 -1.26 20.08 11.47
C LEU A 651 -0.19 19.01 11.62
N VAL A 652 1.01 19.42 12.05
CA VAL A 652 2.11 18.48 12.28
C VAL A 652 2.30 18.29 13.78
N PHE A 653 2.10 17.06 14.24
CA PHE A 653 2.37 16.62 15.61
C PHE A 653 3.63 15.74 15.61
N ALA A 654 4.75 16.29 16.06
CA ALA A 654 6.00 15.57 16.20
C ALA A 654 6.26 15.27 17.68
N SER A 655 5.80 14.12 18.18
CA SER A 655 6.05 13.67 19.56
C SER A 655 6.54 12.23 19.65
N ARG A 656 7.02 11.86 20.83
CA ARG A 656 7.42 10.49 21.19
C ARG A 656 6.37 9.88 22.12
N ILE A 657 5.46 9.07 21.55
CA ILE A 657 4.38 8.44 22.32
C ILE A 657 4.90 7.23 23.12
N GLN A 658 4.70 7.23 24.44
CA GLN A 658 5.01 6.07 25.27
C GLN A 658 3.83 5.08 25.35
N HIS A 659 4.12 3.84 25.78
CA HIS A 659 3.10 2.81 25.91
C HIS A 659 1.98 3.22 26.88
N GLY A 660 0.71 3.11 26.45
CA GLY A 660 -0.47 3.43 27.27
C GLY A 660 -0.93 4.90 27.21
N GLN A 661 -0.20 5.75 26.48
CA GLN A 661 -0.57 7.13 26.22
C GLN A 661 -1.27 7.28 24.85
N GLN A 662 -2.00 8.38 24.68
CA GLN A 662 -2.53 8.81 23.39
C GLN A 662 -2.28 10.31 23.21
N ILE A 663 -2.15 10.75 21.96
CA ILE A 663 -2.20 12.18 21.63
C ILE A 663 -3.65 12.49 21.27
N ASN A 664 -4.28 13.37 22.05
CA ASN A 664 -5.64 13.84 21.79
C ASN A 664 -5.63 15.33 21.50
N PHE A 665 -5.86 15.67 20.23
CA PHE A 665 -5.99 17.05 19.81
C PHE A 665 -7.45 17.44 19.65
N ARG A 666 -7.94 18.30 20.55
CA ARG A 666 -9.29 18.85 20.47
C ARG A 666 -9.35 19.98 19.44
N PHE A 667 -9.73 19.66 18.21
CA PHE A 667 -9.88 20.65 17.15
C PHE A 667 -11.15 21.51 17.33
N PRO A 668 -11.03 22.84 17.54
CA PRO A 668 -12.19 23.72 17.61
C PRO A 668 -12.72 24.02 16.20
N TRP A 669 -13.98 23.69 15.94
CA TRP A 669 -14.59 23.99 14.64
C TRP A 669 -14.82 25.52 14.48
N PRO A 670 -14.49 26.11 13.31
CA PRO A 670 -14.81 27.50 12.99
C PRO A 670 -16.30 27.80 13.14
N ALA A 671 -16.64 28.98 13.66
CA ALA A 671 -18.04 29.38 13.90
C ALA A 671 -18.92 29.34 12.63
N SER A 672 -18.32 29.55 11.45
CA SER A 672 -19.00 29.42 10.14
C SER A 672 -19.39 27.99 9.78
N LEU A 673 -18.78 26.98 10.41
CA LEU A 673 -19.09 25.55 10.27
C LEU A 673 -19.99 25.04 11.41
N VAL A 674 -20.43 25.94 12.30
CA VAL A 674 -21.31 25.64 13.43
C VAL A 674 -22.67 26.31 13.19
N GLY A 675 -23.74 25.51 13.10
CA GLY A 675 -25.09 26.03 12.88
C GLY A 675 -25.67 26.80 14.09
N PRO A 676 -26.79 27.52 13.91
CA PRO A 676 -27.46 28.26 14.98
C PRO A 676 -27.75 27.36 16.20
N GLY A 677 -27.36 27.82 17.40
CA GLY A 677 -27.58 27.10 18.66
C GLY A 677 -26.51 26.07 19.04
N GLY A 678 -25.30 26.14 18.45
CA GLY A 678 -24.17 25.25 18.80
C GLY A 678 -24.32 23.82 18.28
N LYS A 679 -25.26 23.56 17.37
CA LYS A 679 -25.39 22.27 16.70
C LYS A 679 -24.34 22.16 15.59
N TRP A 680 -23.38 21.26 15.79
CA TRP A 680 -22.33 20.89 14.84
C TRP A 680 -22.97 20.33 13.55
N THR A 681 -22.93 21.09 12.46
CA THR A 681 -23.45 20.69 11.14
C THR A 681 -22.32 20.48 10.13
N CYS A 682 -21.21 19.89 10.57
CA CYS A 682 -20.14 19.49 9.65
C CYS A 682 -20.35 18.02 9.26
N THR A 683 -20.61 17.76 7.97
CA THR A 683 -20.66 16.41 7.38
C THR A 683 -19.54 16.28 6.35
N GLY A 684 -18.71 15.24 6.45
CA GLY A 684 -17.60 14.99 5.52
C GLY A 684 -17.16 13.52 5.47
N PHE A 685 -16.41 13.16 4.43
CA PHE A 685 -15.78 11.84 4.26
C PHE A 685 -14.31 11.92 4.69
N ALA A 686 -13.87 11.01 5.57
CA ALA A 686 -12.46 10.89 5.96
C ALA A 686 -11.87 9.58 5.40
N PRO A 687 -10.95 9.61 4.42
CA PRO A 687 -10.12 8.47 4.10
C PRO A 687 -9.04 8.30 5.20
N VAL A 688 -8.91 7.09 5.73
CA VAL A 688 -7.77 6.72 6.60
C VAL A 688 -6.72 6.12 5.66
N THR A 689 -5.63 6.83 5.38
CA THR A 689 -4.57 6.47 4.41
C THR A 689 -3.44 5.63 4.99
#